data_AF-A0A8H5YRU0-F1
#
_entry.id   AF-A0A8H5YRU0-F1
#
_cell.length_a   1.000
_cell.length_b   1.000
_cell.length_c   1.000
_cell.angle_alpha   90.00
_cell.angle_beta   90.00
_cell.angle_gamma   90.00
#
_symmetry.space_group_name_H-M   'P 1'
#
loop_
_entity.id
_entity.type
_entity.pdbx_description
1 polymer ?
#
loop_
_entity_poly.entity_id
_entity_poly.type
_entity_poly.pdbx_seq_one_letter_code
_entity_poly.pdbx_strand_id
1 'polypeptide(L)'
;MSSATFKQYWLPEKKGFDSLQLRAVPKESPQLGQILVRIKAVSLNWRDGIVAIGTYPFPGPDALVPGSDGAGIVEAVGKGVTEWKVGDRVVANFTQEHIAGRLTRDVGLTQLGGETQGLLGEYFIFPKMGVVKIPDYLSFEEASCLPCAALTAWSALYGLTPLRPGLQGTGGVATFALQIAHAAGAKTIVTSSSDDKLAKAKDLGATYGINYNKTPDWAAEAMKITNGKGVDHIIEIGGTLTLQASFDAIGFNGQIHCIGHITNPDPLGAGKDFRGPDAAFLALDRLCVVRGVVVGSREQLQDMLECFEANEIRPVIDRVFSFEDAREAYDHLWSSTHTGKVRRQAMNHYIRVLSELLTINFLPLAMESPALAEALIVYSSGHMSHSDPSYTTVSLAARSRALCELSMTISRPERTASVTETALSACLILLTSEVCLGSHQSWYNHLVGAKHLIACAQSQADGSLVKGAQALRLTSEGRWILRNFAYHDIIGSVTLGTKPLLFLDYLRDITHEFDTYLGVASQILIYIGQVTCLDLSTTYVEVGIHPSRKYLSVEHDIESWKCPAGTPSTFQAIAHAYRGAALIYLYRKMRRHLEADTNTFLACGTSLNTMNGKLHMAVDNTLDSIGHVPENDVSESSLLFPLFLVGGEVERTDHMEFVRARLQVSYNKRKFRNISRALEVLEELWVYRQIRDVLGGNRPDWEDILESSSEPLLLT
;
A
#
# COMPACT_ATOMS: atom_id res chain seq x y z
N MET A 1 -17.23 49.64 16.41
CA MET A 1 -17.11 48.65 17.50
C MET A 1 -16.51 47.40 16.89
N SER A 2 -15.39 46.90 17.41
CA SER A 2 -14.82 45.62 16.96
C SER A 2 -15.87 44.52 17.16
N SER A 3 -16.25 43.81 16.10
CA SER A 3 -17.15 42.65 16.20
C SER A 3 -16.51 41.61 17.10
N ALA A 4 -17.22 41.12 18.12
CA ALA A 4 -16.70 40.06 18.98
C ALA A 4 -16.25 38.85 18.13
N THR A 5 -15.07 38.31 18.41
CA THR A 5 -14.52 37.15 17.68
C THR A 5 -14.53 35.91 18.57
N PHE A 6 -14.51 34.72 17.96
CA PHE A 6 -14.43 33.44 18.64
C PHE A 6 -13.38 32.52 17.98
N LYS A 7 -12.96 31.47 18.69
CA LYS A 7 -11.97 30.49 18.23
C LYS A 7 -12.62 29.42 17.36
N GLN A 8 -11.97 29.09 16.25
CA GLN A 8 -12.36 28.01 15.35
C GLN A 8 -11.12 27.33 14.79
N TYR A 9 -11.13 26.01 14.71
CA TYR A 9 -10.11 25.26 13.99
C TYR A 9 -10.47 25.11 12.53
N TRP A 10 -9.45 25.09 11.68
CA TRP A 10 -9.60 24.85 10.25
C TRP A 10 -8.37 24.15 9.70
N LEU A 11 -8.53 23.55 8.53
CA LEU A 11 -7.50 22.89 7.74
C LEU A 11 -7.26 23.74 6.50
N PRO A 12 -6.18 24.55 6.46
CA PRO A 12 -5.79 25.28 5.25
C PRO A 12 -5.54 24.32 4.09
N GLU A 13 -4.96 23.16 4.40
CA GLU A 13 -4.75 22.05 3.49
C GLU A 13 -5.08 20.75 4.22
N LYS A 14 -5.60 19.75 3.49
CA LYS A 14 -5.94 18.42 4.02
C LYS A 14 -4.72 17.48 3.94
N LYS A 15 -3.62 17.83 4.63
CA LYS A 15 -2.34 17.09 4.57
C LYS A 15 -2.00 16.35 5.88
N GLY A 16 -2.96 16.20 6.78
CA GLY A 16 -2.81 15.56 8.08
C GLY A 16 -3.03 16.52 9.25
N PHE A 17 -3.00 15.97 10.46
CA PHE A 17 -3.45 16.68 11.68
C PHE A 17 -2.57 17.88 12.05
N ASP A 18 -1.32 17.90 11.59
CA ASP A 18 -0.41 19.05 11.77
C ASP A 18 -0.87 20.29 11.01
N SER A 19 -1.75 20.11 10.01
CA SER A 19 -2.37 21.20 9.28
C SER A 19 -3.54 21.83 10.05
N LEU A 20 -3.94 21.29 11.19
CA LEU A 20 -5.04 21.83 11.99
C LEU A 20 -4.61 23.12 12.69
N GLN A 21 -5.17 24.25 12.26
CA GLN A 21 -4.80 25.57 12.75
C GLN A 21 -5.97 26.23 13.45
N LEU A 22 -5.66 26.97 14.52
CA LEU A 22 -6.64 27.78 15.23
C LEU A 22 -6.69 29.18 14.62
N ARG A 23 -7.91 29.71 14.38
CA ARG A 23 -8.14 31.08 13.94
C ARG A 23 -9.21 31.78 14.77
N ALA A 24 -9.16 33.11 14.80
CA ALA A 24 -10.22 33.95 15.31
C ALA A 24 -11.20 34.30 14.18
N VAL A 25 -12.50 34.14 14.41
CA VAL A 25 -13.57 34.38 13.43
C VAL A 25 -14.58 35.37 14.01
N PRO A 26 -15.11 36.33 13.23
CA PRO A 26 -16.18 37.21 13.69
C PRO A 26 -17.44 36.43 14.10
N LYS A 27 -18.03 36.77 15.25
CA LYS A 27 -19.34 36.24 15.68
C LYS A 27 -20.44 37.00 14.96
N GLU A 28 -21.03 36.39 13.95
CA GLU A 28 -22.16 36.94 13.19
C GLU A 28 -23.50 36.69 13.88
N SER A 29 -24.49 37.52 13.58
CA SER A 29 -25.88 37.33 14.06
C SER A 29 -26.67 36.48 13.06
N PRO A 30 -27.56 35.58 13.52
CA PRO A 30 -28.33 34.73 12.63
C PRO A 30 -29.33 35.55 11.79
N GLN A 31 -29.50 35.20 10.51
CA GLN A 31 -30.42 35.84 9.58
C GLN A 31 -31.82 35.19 9.59
N LEU A 32 -32.68 35.55 8.63
CA LEU A 32 -34.01 34.97 8.46
C LEU A 32 -33.93 33.43 8.38
N GLY A 33 -34.67 32.74 9.25
CA GLY A 33 -34.75 31.27 9.28
C GLY A 33 -33.52 30.57 9.85
N GLN A 34 -32.57 31.30 10.43
CA GLN A 34 -31.34 30.77 11.00
C GLN A 34 -31.32 30.87 12.52
N ILE A 35 -30.50 30.04 13.15
CA ILE A 35 -30.17 30.09 14.57
C ILE A 35 -28.66 30.12 14.75
N LEU A 36 -28.18 30.80 15.78
CA LEU A 36 -26.80 30.75 16.22
C LEU A 36 -26.70 29.79 17.39
N VAL A 37 -25.87 28.76 17.25
CA VAL A 37 -25.62 27.77 18.30
C VAL A 37 -24.23 28.00 18.86
N ARG A 38 -24.12 28.12 20.18
CA ARG A 38 -22.87 28.03 20.91
C ARG A 38 -22.54 26.57 21.14
N ILE A 39 -21.54 26.06 20.44
CA ILE A 39 -21.09 24.67 20.56
C ILE A 39 -20.47 24.48 21.94
N LYS A 40 -20.82 23.36 22.56
CA LYS A 40 -20.35 22.93 23.87
C LYS A 40 -19.47 21.69 23.78
N ALA A 41 -19.75 20.81 22.83
CA ALA A 41 -18.92 19.64 22.56
C ALA A 41 -18.97 19.28 21.07
N VAL A 42 -17.87 18.71 20.60
CA VAL A 42 -17.67 18.14 19.26
C VAL A 42 -17.13 16.75 19.48
N SER A 43 -17.68 15.75 18.80
CA SER A 43 -17.12 14.39 18.82
C SER A 43 -16.44 14.08 17.50
N LEU A 44 -15.38 13.27 17.57
CA LEU A 44 -14.63 12.86 16.39
C LEU A 44 -15.03 11.46 15.95
N ASN A 45 -15.28 11.32 14.66
CA ASN A 45 -15.55 10.07 13.97
C ASN A 45 -14.34 9.68 13.10
N TRP A 46 -14.24 8.40 12.74
CA TRP A 46 -13.21 7.91 11.80
C TRP A 46 -13.16 8.74 10.51
N ARG A 47 -14.35 9.16 10.03
CA ARG A 47 -14.51 10.05 8.87
C ARG A 47 -13.73 11.37 9.03
N ASP A 48 -13.76 11.99 10.20
CA ASP A 48 -13.08 13.28 10.40
C ASP A 48 -11.56 13.11 10.29
N GLY A 49 -11.02 11.96 10.70
CA GLY A 49 -9.61 11.61 10.52
C GLY A 49 -9.21 11.48 9.04
N ILE A 50 -9.97 10.71 8.26
CA ILE A 50 -9.69 10.51 6.82
C ILE A 50 -9.86 11.80 6.00
N VAL A 51 -10.79 12.68 6.40
CA VAL A 51 -10.93 14.02 5.80
C VAL A 51 -9.69 14.87 6.09
N ALA A 52 -9.21 14.87 7.33
CA ALA A 52 -8.05 15.69 7.72
C ALA A 52 -6.74 15.25 7.05
N ILE A 53 -6.57 13.95 6.76
CA ILE A 53 -5.40 13.42 6.03
C ILE A 53 -5.55 13.46 4.50
N GLY A 54 -6.68 13.95 3.98
CA GLY A 54 -6.88 14.17 2.54
C GLY A 54 -7.19 12.91 1.72
N THR A 55 -7.62 11.82 2.36
CA THR A 55 -7.95 10.55 1.68
C THR A 55 -9.46 10.30 1.53
N TYR A 56 -10.30 11.25 1.96
CA TYR A 56 -11.73 11.16 1.79
C TYR A 56 -12.11 11.29 0.30
N PRO A 57 -12.90 10.36 -0.28
CA PRO A 57 -13.12 10.28 -1.73
C PRO A 57 -14.05 11.35 -2.29
N PHE A 58 -14.79 12.06 -1.44
CA PHE A 58 -15.73 13.09 -1.86
C PHE A 58 -15.12 14.49 -1.75
N PRO A 59 -15.40 15.38 -2.72
CA PRO A 59 -14.88 16.74 -2.69
C PRO A 59 -15.50 17.50 -1.52
N GLY A 60 -14.72 18.43 -0.96
CA GLY A 60 -15.15 19.33 0.10
C GLY A 60 -14.50 20.69 -0.06
N PRO A 61 -14.95 21.72 0.68
CA PRO A 61 -14.44 23.06 0.52
C PRO A 61 -12.95 23.15 0.85
N ASP A 62 -12.30 24.15 0.25
CA ASP A 62 -10.99 24.63 0.69
C ASP A 62 -11.10 25.22 2.10
N ALA A 63 -9.98 25.30 2.83
CA ALA A 63 -9.94 25.91 4.15
C ALA A 63 -11.00 25.33 5.12
N LEU A 64 -11.18 24.00 5.08
CA LEU A 64 -12.25 23.27 5.75
C LEU A 64 -12.17 23.40 7.27
N VAL A 65 -13.26 23.78 7.92
CA VAL A 65 -13.51 23.52 9.35
C VAL A 65 -13.86 22.05 9.48
N PRO A 66 -13.07 21.22 10.17
CA PRO A 66 -13.37 19.80 10.28
C PRO A 66 -14.36 19.52 11.44
N GLY A 67 -14.70 18.25 11.66
CA GLY A 67 -15.61 17.81 12.73
C GLY A 67 -17.06 17.80 12.26
N SER A 68 -17.62 16.60 12.12
CA SER A 68 -18.97 16.40 11.60
C SER A 68 -20.07 16.48 12.66
N ASP A 69 -19.73 16.20 13.91
CA ASP A 69 -20.69 16.08 15.01
C ASP A 69 -20.52 17.18 16.05
N GLY A 70 -21.62 17.75 16.54
CA GLY A 70 -21.56 18.79 17.55
C GLY A 70 -22.87 19.02 18.28
N ALA A 71 -22.77 19.31 19.57
CA ALA A 71 -23.89 19.66 20.44
C ALA A 71 -23.64 20.98 21.15
N GLY A 72 -24.71 21.74 21.40
CA GLY A 72 -24.60 23.08 21.93
C GLY A 72 -25.91 23.68 22.41
N ILE A 73 -25.88 25.00 22.64
CA ILE A 73 -27.01 25.78 23.14
C ILE A 73 -27.37 26.83 22.10
N VAL A 74 -28.66 26.99 21.81
CA VAL A 74 -29.15 28.10 21.00
C VAL A 74 -28.86 29.42 21.73
N GLU A 75 -27.96 30.21 21.15
CA GLU A 75 -27.50 31.49 21.71
C GLU A 75 -28.36 32.65 21.19
N ALA A 76 -28.76 32.60 19.92
CA ALA A 76 -29.62 33.59 19.30
C ALA A 76 -30.48 32.96 18.21
N VAL A 77 -31.66 33.55 17.99
CA VAL A 77 -32.59 33.14 16.93
C VAL A 77 -32.80 34.28 15.95
N GLY A 78 -32.74 33.96 14.67
CA GLY A 78 -32.99 34.92 13.60
C GLY A 78 -34.48 35.15 13.38
N LYS A 79 -34.80 36.10 12.50
CA LYS A 79 -36.19 36.42 12.15
C LYS A 79 -36.91 35.17 11.62
N GLY A 80 -38.18 34.97 11.97
CA GLY A 80 -39.01 33.90 11.41
C GLY A 80 -38.73 32.49 11.95
N VAL A 81 -37.87 32.34 12.95
CA VAL A 81 -37.70 31.09 13.70
C VAL A 81 -38.64 31.08 14.90
N THR A 82 -39.48 30.04 15.00
CA THR A 82 -40.48 29.90 16.08
C THR A 82 -40.33 28.60 16.86
N GLU A 83 -39.67 27.62 16.28
CA GLU A 83 -39.42 26.29 16.85
C GLU A 83 -38.29 26.26 17.89
N TRP A 84 -37.48 27.32 17.98
CA TRP A 84 -36.34 27.43 18.89
C TRP A 84 -36.40 28.69 19.74
N LYS A 85 -35.90 28.59 20.97
CA LYS A 85 -35.65 29.72 21.87
C LYS A 85 -34.22 29.71 22.38
N VAL A 86 -33.72 30.88 22.78
CA VAL A 86 -32.41 31.00 23.44
C VAL A 86 -32.39 30.12 24.69
N GLY A 87 -31.32 29.34 24.84
CA GLY A 87 -31.16 28.37 25.92
C GLY A 87 -31.55 26.93 25.56
N ASP A 88 -32.20 26.69 24.41
CA ASP A 88 -32.49 25.33 23.98
C ASP A 88 -31.21 24.54 23.72
N ARG A 89 -31.21 23.28 24.17
CA ARG A 89 -30.09 22.35 24.02
C ARG A 89 -30.30 21.54 22.75
N VAL A 90 -29.32 21.54 21.87
CA VAL A 90 -29.46 20.98 20.53
C VAL A 90 -28.23 20.19 20.11
N VAL A 91 -28.44 19.25 19.18
CA VAL A 91 -27.39 18.54 18.45
C VAL A 91 -27.58 18.73 16.96
N ALA A 92 -26.48 18.86 16.22
CA ALA A 92 -26.50 19.03 14.78
C ALA A 92 -27.05 17.80 14.05
N ASN A 93 -27.84 18.06 13.01
CA ASN A 93 -28.17 17.06 12.01
C ASN A 93 -26.96 16.86 11.08
N PHE A 94 -26.46 15.63 10.93
CA PHE A 94 -25.22 15.38 10.19
C PHE A 94 -25.28 15.83 8.72
N THR A 95 -26.37 15.47 8.03
CA THR A 95 -26.65 15.87 6.63
C THR A 95 -27.72 16.94 6.66
N GLN A 96 -27.32 18.21 6.58
CA GLN A 96 -28.17 19.36 6.94
C GLN A 96 -29.52 19.39 6.20
N GLU A 97 -29.55 18.98 4.93
CA GLU A 97 -30.77 18.98 4.11
C GLU A 97 -31.55 17.66 4.12
N HIS A 98 -31.03 16.60 4.75
CA HIS A 98 -31.72 15.31 4.82
C HIS A 98 -32.77 15.31 5.93
N ILE A 99 -33.91 15.94 5.66
CA ILE A 99 -34.98 16.08 6.65
C ILE A 99 -35.73 14.76 6.88
N ALA A 100 -36.16 14.11 5.79
CA ALA A 100 -36.96 12.88 5.83
C ALA A 100 -36.77 12.08 4.53
N GLY A 101 -37.23 10.82 4.53
CA GLY A 101 -37.28 10.00 3.33
C GLY A 101 -35.91 9.59 2.76
N ARG A 102 -35.86 9.32 1.45
CA ARG A 102 -34.65 8.80 0.79
C ARG A 102 -33.61 9.90 0.58
N LEU A 103 -32.35 9.58 0.89
CA LEU A 103 -31.21 10.45 0.60
C LEU A 103 -30.97 10.52 -0.92
N THR A 104 -30.82 11.74 -1.46
CA THR A 104 -30.38 11.98 -2.83
C THR A 104 -28.90 12.38 -2.84
N ARG A 105 -28.25 12.31 -4.00
CA ARG A 105 -26.83 12.71 -4.13
C ARG A 105 -26.61 14.17 -3.75
N ASP A 106 -27.45 15.08 -4.24
CA ASP A 106 -27.32 16.51 -3.98
C ASP A 106 -27.48 16.82 -2.48
N VAL A 107 -28.46 16.21 -1.82
CA VAL A 107 -28.64 16.34 -0.36
C VAL A 107 -27.44 15.75 0.39
N GLY A 108 -26.85 14.66 -0.11
CA GLY A 108 -25.63 14.06 0.46
C GLY A 108 -24.42 14.99 0.47
N LEU A 109 -24.38 16.01 -0.41
CA LEU A 109 -23.32 17.03 -0.41
C LEU A 109 -23.46 18.04 0.74
N THR A 110 -24.49 17.93 1.58
CA THR A 110 -24.71 18.82 2.75
C THR A 110 -24.21 18.23 4.07
N GLN A 111 -23.32 17.23 4.00
CA GLN A 111 -22.72 16.59 5.15
C GLN A 111 -21.65 17.48 5.80
N LEU A 112 -21.75 17.66 7.11
CA LEU A 112 -20.85 18.51 7.88
C LEU A 112 -19.43 17.90 7.98
N GLY A 113 -18.41 18.76 8.01
CA GLY A 113 -17.02 18.38 8.27
C GLY A 113 -16.35 17.56 7.17
N GLY A 114 -16.93 17.48 5.98
CA GLY A 114 -16.35 16.85 4.78
C GLY A 114 -16.75 17.60 3.52
N GLU A 115 -17.93 17.33 2.98
CA GLU A 115 -18.51 18.00 1.81
C GLU A 115 -18.88 19.46 2.08
N THR A 116 -19.20 19.80 3.33
CA THR A 116 -19.41 21.17 3.82
C THR A 116 -18.58 21.47 5.07
N GLN A 117 -18.59 22.73 5.51
CA GLN A 117 -17.93 23.16 6.74
C GLN A 117 -18.46 22.39 7.96
N GLY A 118 -17.55 21.97 8.83
CA GLY A 118 -17.84 21.24 10.06
C GLY A 118 -18.06 22.14 11.26
N LEU A 119 -17.88 21.58 12.45
CA LEU A 119 -18.31 22.13 13.73
C LEU A 119 -17.19 22.33 14.75
N LEU A 120 -15.92 22.21 14.35
CA LEU A 120 -14.79 22.41 15.26
C LEU A 120 -14.52 23.90 15.54
N GLY A 121 -15.37 24.52 16.35
CA GLY A 121 -15.31 25.91 16.77
C GLY A 121 -16.36 26.25 17.83
N GLU A 122 -16.32 27.47 18.38
CA GLU A 122 -17.20 27.83 19.49
C GLU A 122 -18.65 28.19 19.07
N TYR A 123 -18.87 28.68 17.84
CA TYR A 123 -20.18 29.11 17.36
C TYR A 123 -20.39 28.78 15.89
N PHE A 124 -21.61 28.33 15.56
CA PHE A 124 -22.02 28.09 14.17
C PHE A 124 -23.47 28.52 13.95
N ILE A 125 -23.73 28.99 12.73
CA ILE A 125 -25.08 29.33 12.28
C ILE A 125 -25.66 28.12 11.56
N PHE A 126 -26.86 27.72 11.95
CA PHE A 126 -27.61 26.64 11.32
C PHE A 126 -28.91 27.18 10.72
N PRO A 127 -29.42 26.58 9.63
CA PRO A 127 -30.83 26.70 9.32
C PRO A 127 -31.64 26.12 10.48
N LYS A 128 -32.85 26.64 10.70
CA LYS A 128 -33.73 26.18 11.80
C LYS A 128 -34.02 24.67 11.82
N MET A 129 -33.89 23.97 10.69
CA MET A 129 -34.04 22.51 10.60
C MET A 129 -32.71 21.75 10.74
N GLY A 130 -31.57 22.45 10.78
CA GLY A 130 -30.22 21.85 10.83
C GLY A 130 -29.83 21.22 12.17
N VAL A 131 -30.71 21.28 13.16
CA VAL A 131 -30.51 20.72 14.50
C VAL A 131 -31.79 20.04 15.01
N VAL A 132 -31.62 19.23 16.06
CA VAL A 132 -32.69 18.61 16.84
C VAL A 132 -32.46 18.84 18.33
N LYS A 133 -33.52 18.75 19.14
CA LYS A 133 -33.46 18.93 20.58
C LYS A 133 -32.84 17.70 21.23
N ILE A 134 -31.96 17.89 22.21
CA ILE A 134 -31.38 16.79 22.98
C ILE A 134 -32.18 16.56 24.28
N PRO A 135 -32.38 15.30 24.72
CA PRO A 135 -32.97 14.96 26.01
C PRO A 135 -32.19 15.55 27.19
N ASP A 136 -32.89 15.84 28.30
CA ASP A 136 -32.28 16.53 29.44
C ASP A 136 -31.21 15.69 30.16
N TYR A 137 -31.35 14.36 30.15
CA TYR A 137 -30.46 13.42 30.83
C TYR A 137 -29.08 13.28 30.19
N LEU A 138 -28.92 13.65 28.91
CA LEU A 138 -27.65 13.59 28.19
C LEU A 138 -26.83 14.84 28.42
N SER A 139 -25.52 14.72 28.62
CA SER A 139 -24.58 15.85 28.58
C SER A 139 -24.35 16.32 27.13
N PHE A 140 -23.66 17.46 26.94
CA PHE A 140 -23.32 17.90 25.59
C PHE A 140 -22.28 16.98 24.94
N GLU A 141 -21.32 16.49 25.72
CA GLU A 141 -20.31 15.52 25.29
C GLU A 141 -21.01 14.24 24.82
N GLU A 142 -21.94 13.71 25.61
CA GLU A 142 -22.74 12.54 25.24
C GLU A 142 -23.57 12.80 23.98
N ALA A 143 -24.35 13.87 23.95
CA ALA A 143 -25.21 14.18 22.80
C ALA A 143 -24.41 14.41 21.51
N SER A 144 -23.19 14.96 21.60
CA SER A 144 -22.35 15.17 20.43
C SER A 144 -21.99 13.85 19.74
N CYS A 145 -21.88 12.72 20.43
CA CYS A 145 -21.51 11.42 19.84
C CYS A 145 -22.62 10.74 18.99
N LEU A 146 -23.81 11.33 18.90
CA LEU A 146 -24.99 10.70 18.32
C LEU A 146 -25.14 10.85 16.78
N PRO A 147 -24.91 12.03 16.17
CA PRO A 147 -25.37 12.29 14.80
C PRO A 147 -24.70 11.44 13.73
N CYS A 148 -23.42 11.12 13.85
CA CYS A 148 -22.77 10.20 12.92
C CYS A 148 -23.01 8.75 13.35
N ALA A 149 -22.47 8.35 14.50
CA ALA A 149 -22.36 6.93 14.85
C ALA A 149 -23.70 6.29 15.26
N ALA A 150 -24.46 6.92 16.16
CA ALA A 150 -25.72 6.37 16.65
C ALA A 150 -26.79 6.37 15.55
N LEU A 151 -26.89 7.45 14.80
CA LEU A 151 -27.87 7.58 13.73
C LEU A 151 -27.56 6.65 12.54
N THR A 152 -26.29 6.36 12.26
CA THR A 152 -25.90 5.32 11.29
C THR A 152 -26.38 3.95 11.75
N ALA A 153 -26.17 3.61 13.03
CA ALA A 153 -26.69 2.37 13.60
C ALA A 153 -28.23 2.32 13.50
N TRP A 154 -28.93 3.38 13.89
CA TRP A 154 -30.39 3.47 13.78
C TRP A 154 -30.88 3.30 12.34
N SER A 155 -30.25 3.95 11.35
CA SER A 155 -30.60 3.86 9.93
C SER A 155 -30.39 2.46 9.35
N ALA A 156 -29.31 1.77 9.75
CA ALA A 156 -29.10 0.37 9.42
C ALA A 156 -30.21 -0.49 10.01
N LEU A 157 -30.52 -0.25 11.28
CA LEU A 157 -31.39 -1.10 12.07
C LEU A 157 -32.90 -0.92 11.77
N TYR A 158 -33.35 0.31 11.48
CA TYR A 158 -34.77 0.66 11.29
C TYR A 158 -35.10 1.25 9.91
N GLY A 159 -34.14 1.34 8.97
CA GLY A 159 -34.36 2.02 7.69
C GLY A 159 -35.08 1.24 6.59
N LEU A 160 -35.23 -0.10 6.69
CA LEU A 160 -35.96 -0.93 5.72
C LEU A 160 -36.93 -1.93 6.39
N THR A 161 -36.50 -2.63 7.44
CA THR A 161 -37.31 -3.61 8.18
C THR A 161 -36.89 -3.65 9.66
N PRO A 162 -37.81 -3.54 10.63
CA PRO A 162 -37.49 -3.60 12.08
C PRO A 162 -37.00 -4.99 12.55
N LEU A 163 -36.36 -5.08 13.73
CA LEU A 163 -35.15 -5.91 13.95
C LEU A 163 -35.14 -7.17 14.84
N ARG A 164 -34.16 -8.05 14.52
CA ARG A 164 -33.33 -8.91 15.42
C ARG A 164 -31.84 -9.02 14.90
N PRO A 165 -30.76 -8.51 15.54
CA PRO A 165 -29.44 -8.33 14.87
C PRO A 165 -28.25 -9.18 15.34
N GLY A 166 -27.23 -9.32 14.49
CA GLY A 166 -25.82 -9.59 14.80
C GLY A 166 -24.90 -8.43 14.39
N LEU A 167 -23.75 -8.29 15.06
CA LEU A 167 -22.95 -7.06 15.07
C LEU A 167 -21.46 -7.37 14.90
N GLN A 168 -20.76 -6.57 14.10
CA GLN A 168 -19.32 -6.72 13.89
C GLN A 168 -18.54 -5.57 14.54
N GLY A 169 -17.46 -5.91 15.26
CA GLY A 169 -16.55 -4.91 15.83
C GLY A 169 -17.04 -4.24 17.12
N THR A 170 -16.23 -3.30 17.61
CA THR A 170 -16.42 -2.58 18.90
C THR A 170 -16.22 -1.06 18.75
N GLY A 171 -16.29 -0.54 17.53
CA GLY A 171 -16.26 0.91 17.24
C GLY A 171 -17.60 1.58 17.56
N GLY A 172 -17.66 2.91 17.49
CA GLY A 172 -18.83 3.70 17.92
C GLY A 172 -20.16 3.21 17.34
N VAL A 173 -20.22 2.94 16.03
CA VAL A 173 -21.43 2.41 15.37
C VAL A 173 -21.84 1.03 15.91
N ALA A 174 -20.88 0.13 16.15
CA ALA A 174 -21.16 -1.20 16.67
C ALA A 174 -21.69 -1.15 18.11
N THR A 175 -21.15 -0.25 18.94
CA THR A 175 -21.59 -0.03 20.32
C THR A 175 -23.02 0.51 20.38
N PHE A 176 -23.37 1.49 19.55
CA PHE A 176 -24.76 1.97 19.48
C PHE A 176 -25.71 0.93 18.91
N ALA A 177 -25.30 0.20 17.87
CA ALA A 177 -26.11 -0.88 17.32
C ALA A 177 -26.41 -1.96 18.37
N LEU A 178 -25.45 -2.25 19.25
CA LEU A 178 -25.65 -3.14 20.38
C LEU A 178 -26.69 -2.60 21.38
N GLN A 179 -26.55 -1.35 21.81
CA GLN A 179 -27.48 -0.76 22.78
C GLN A 179 -28.91 -0.68 22.22
N ILE A 180 -29.06 -0.28 20.96
CA ILE A 180 -30.35 -0.23 20.25
C ILE A 180 -30.97 -1.62 20.14
N ALA A 181 -30.16 -2.62 19.76
CA ALA A 181 -30.61 -4.01 19.62
C ALA A 181 -31.05 -4.61 20.96
N HIS A 182 -30.29 -4.34 22.02
CA HIS A 182 -30.60 -4.80 23.37
C HIS A 182 -31.91 -4.19 23.87
N ALA A 183 -32.10 -2.87 23.69
CA ALA A 183 -33.35 -2.19 24.02
C ALA A 183 -34.55 -2.74 23.22
N ALA A 184 -34.34 -3.19 21.99
CA ALA A 184 -35.35 -3.85 21.17
C ALA A 184 -35.60 -5.33 21.55
N GLY A 185 -34.91 -5.87 22.57
CA GLY A 185 -35.07 -7.25 23.04
C GLY A 185 -34.43 -8.30 22.13
N ALA A 186 -33.49 -7.91 21.28
CA ALA A 186 -32.87 -8.81 20.33
C ALA A 186 -31.60 -9.48 20.86
N LYS A 187 -31.29 -10.68 20.33
CA LYS A 187 -30.06 -11.41 20.66
C LYS A 187 -28.91 -10.91 19.81
N THR A 188 -27.81 -10.50 20.41
CA THR A 188 -26.67 -9.88 19.73
C THR A 188 -25.42 -10.76 19.78
N ILE A 189 -24.70 -10.81 18.67
CA ILE A 189 -23.37 -11.43 18.57
C ILE A 189 -22.40 -10.30 18.24
N VAL A 190 -21.34 -10.12 19.03
CA VAL A 190 -20.32 -9.08 18.82
C VAL A 190 -18.97 -9.73 18.53
N THR A 191 -18.26 -9.27 17.50
CA THR A 191 -16.92 -9.76 17.17
C THR A 191 -15.82 -8.76 17.54
N SER A 192 -14.68 -9.23 18.05
CA SER A 192 -13.54 -8.38 18.46
C SER A 192 -12.23 -9.18 18.46
N SER A 193 -11.07 -8.52 18.30
CA SER A 193 -9.76 -9.15 18.51
C SER A 193 -9.35 -9.27 19.98
N SER A 194 -10.10 -8.62 20.88
CA SER A 194 -9.76 -8.44 22.29
C SER A 194 -10.89 -8.91 23.19
N ASP A 195 -10.56 -9.81 24.13
CA ASP A 195 -11.50 -10.30 25.14
C ASP A 195 -11.95 -9.19 26.09
N ASP A 196 -11.07 -8.26 26.45
CA ASP A 196 -11.43 -7.11 27.30
C ASP A 196 -12.53 -6.26 26.66
N LYS A 197 -12.46 -6.06 25.34
CA LYS A 197 -13.51 -5.36 24.60
C LYS A 197 -14.82 -6.16 24.52
N LEU A 198 -14.74 -7.49 24.45
CA LEU A 198 -15.93 -8.36 24.50
C LEU A 198 -16.58 -8.35 25.89
N ALA A 199 -15.78 -8.29 26.96
CA ALA A 199 -16.30 -8.14 28.32
C ALA A 199 -17.06 -6.81 28.47
N LYS A 200 -16.47 -5.70 28.00
CA LYS A 200 -17.18 -4.40 27.96
C LYS A 200 -18.45 -4.45 27.11
N ALA A 201 -18.42 -5.13 25.96
CA ALA A 201 -19.62 -5.30 25.13
C ALA A 201 -20.71 -6.10 25.87
N LYS A 202 -20.35 -7.09 26.68
CA LYS A 202 -21.29 -7.83 27.52
C LYS A 202 -21.97 -6.93 28.55
N ASP A 203 -21.22 -6.03 29.19
CA ASP A 203 -21.76 -5.04 30.13
C ASP A 203 -22.76 -4.06 29.45
N LEU A 204 -22.63 -3.88 28.13
CA LEU A 204 -23.51 -3.07 27.29
C LEU A 204 -24.68 -3.86 26.68
N GLY A 205 -24.86 -5.12 27.07
CA GLY A 205 -26.01 -5.95 26.66
C GLY A 205 -25.72 -6.99 25.57
N ALA A 206 -24.44 -7.27 25.25
CA ALA A 206 -24.10 -8.30 24.26
C ALA A 206 -24.52 -9.69 24.74
N THR A 207 -25.25 -10.45 23.91
CA THR A 207 -25.66 -11.81 24.25
C THR A 207 -24.51 -12.80 24.07
N TYR A 208 -23.75 -12.64 22.98
CA TYR A 208 -22.59 -13.48 22.64
C TYR A 208 -21.41 -12.61 22.18
N GLY A 209 -20.20 -13.07 22.45
CA GLY A 209 -18.96 -12.46 21.99
C GLY A 209 -18.07 -13.48 21.28
N ILE A 210 -17.52 -13.14 20.12
CA ILE A 210 -16.58 -13.97 19.37
C ILE A 210 -15.25 -13.24 19.25
N ASN A 211 -14.18 -13.86 19.78
CA ASN A 211 -12.84 -13.34 19.58
C ASN A 211 -12.26 -13.86 18.27
N TYR A 212 -12.21 -13.02 17.24
CA TYR A 212 -11.80 -13.48 15.90
C TYR A 212 -10.30 -13.77 15.77
N ASN A 213 -9.45 -13.42 16.74
CA ASN A 213 -8.06 -13.91 16.78
C ASN A 213 -7.97 -15.38 17.25
N LYS A 214 -8.88 -15.78 18.14
CA LYS A 214 -8.97 -17.16 18.67
C LYS A 214 -9.84 -18.04 17.79
N THR A 215 -10.81 -17.45 17.11
CA THR A 215 -11.75 -18.10 16.21
C THR A 215 -11.76 -17.34 14.89
N PRO A 216 -10.75 -17.54 14.01
CA PRO A 216 -10.65 -16.82 12.73
C PRO A 216 -11.89 -16.97 11.85
N ASP A 217 -12.47 -18.17 11.82
CA ASP A 217 -13.76 -18.44 11.19
C ASP A 217 -14.91 -18.09 12.14
N TRP A 218 -15.10 -16.79 12.37
CA TRP A 218 -16.18 -16.27 13.21
C TRP A 218 -17.57 -16.52 12.60
N ALA A 219 -17.66 -16.69 11.28
CA ALA A 219 -18.90 -16.95 10.58
C ALA A 219 -19.47 -18.34 10.95
N ALA A 220 -18.63 -19.37 10.95
CA ALA A 220 -19.03 -20.70 11.42
C ALA A 220 -19.49 -20.70 12.89
N GLU A 221 -18.80 -19.96 13.77
CA GLU A 221 -19.23 -19.85 15.18
C GLU A 221 -20.54 -19.07 15.31
N ALA A 222 -20.76 -18.02 14.50
CA ALA A 222 -22.05 -17.31 14.45
C ALA A 222 -23.20 -18.22 13.96
N MET A 223 -22.94 -19.07 12.95
CA MET A 223 -23.88 -20.09 12.50
C MET A 223 -24.20 -21.09 13.62
N LYS A 224 -23.20 -21.53 14.38
CA LYS A 224 -23.39 -22.43 15.52
C LYS A 224 -24.21 -21.78 16.65
N ILE A 225 -23.91 -20.53 17.01
CA ILE A 225 -24.68 -19.75 18.00
C ILE A 225 -26.14 -19.61 17.60
N THR A 226 -26.40 -19.49 16.29
CA THR A 226 -27.75 -19.37 15.72
C THR A 226 -28.40 -20.72 15.37
N ASN A 227 -27.79 -21.85 15.78
CA ASN A 227 -28.25 -23.21 15.47
C ASN A 227 -28.45 -23.46 13.97
N GLY A 228 -27.52 -22.98 13.15
CA GLY A 228 -27.50 -23.11 11.70
C GLY A 228 -28.47 -22.20 10.95
N LYS A 229 -29.20 -21.32 11.64
CA LYS A 229 -30.16 -20.39 10.99
C LYS A 229 -29.49 -19.17 10.36
N GLY A 230 -28.31 -18.79 10.86
CA GLY A 230 -27.64 -17.55 10.48
C GLY A 230 -28.23 -16.32 11.17
N VAL A 231 -27.60 -15.19 10.91
CA VAL A 231 -27.93 -13.88 11.50
C VAL A 231 -28.96 -13.14 10.64
N ASP A 232 -30.00 -12.54 11.22
CA ASP A 232 -31.02 -11.82 10.43
C ASP A 232 -30.53 -10.44 9.94
N HIS A 233 -29.73 -9.72 10.72
CA HIS A 233 -29.11 -8.45 10.30
C HIS A 233 -27.63 -8.41 10.68
N ILE A 234 -26.74 -8.05 9.76
CA ILE A 234 -25.31 -7.87 10.01
C ILE A 234 -24.93 -6.39 9.82
N ILE A 235 -24.22 -5.84 10.80
CA ILE A 235 -23.58 -4.52 10.72
C ILE A 235 -22.15 -4.71 10.21
N GLU A 236 -21.93 -4.52 8.91
CA GLU A 236 -20.65 -4.75 8.22
C GLU A 236 -19.80 -3.48 8.23
N ILE A 237 -18.72 -3.52 9.01
CA ILE A 237 -17.82 -2.36 9.25
C ILE A 237 -16.47 -2.54 8.55
N GLY A 238 -16.03 -3.79 8.34
CA GLY A 238 -14.72 -4.07 7.74
C GLY A 238 -14.69 -3.73 6.25
N GLY A 239 -15.76 -4.07 5.52
CA GLY A 239 -15.91 -3.81 4.09
C GLY A 239 -15.51 -5.02 3.25
N THR A 240 -14.87 -4.79 2.10
CA THR A 240 -14.61 -5.81 1.07
C THR A 240 -13.96 -7.10 1.59
N LEU A 241 -13.04 -7.01 2.56
CA LEU A 241 -12.30 -8.17 3.07
C LEU A 241 -13.09 -9.03 4.06
N THR A 242 -14.13 -8.49 4.69
CA THR A 242 -14.97 -9.21 5.66
C THR A 242 -16.33 -9.60 5.11
N LEU A 243 -16.71 -9.04 3.95
CA LEU A 243 -18.01 -9.23 3.33
C LEU A 243 -18.32 -10.71 3.02
N GLN A 244 -17.33 -11.52 2.61
CA GLN A 244 -17.54 -12.95 2.37
C GLN A 244 -17.99 -13.67 3.64
N ALA A 245 -17.29 -13.46 4.76
CA ALA A 245 -17.66 -14.04 6.04
C ALA A 245 -19.03 -13.55 6.53
N SER A 246 -19.41 -12.31 6.20
CA SER A 246 -20.76 -11.80 6.44
C SER A 246 -21.83 -12.56 5.63
N PHE A 247 -21.57 -12.90 4.36
CA PHE A 247 -22.45 -13.80 3.59
C PHE A 247 -22.48 -15.24 4.11
N ASP A 248 -21.39 -15.70 4.70
CA ASP A 248 -21.30 -17.04 5.29
C ASP A 248 -22.07 -17.13 6.62
N ALA A 249 -22.19 -15.99 7.33
CA ALA A 249 -22.90 -15.88 8.61
C ALA A 249 -24.37 -15.44 8.47
N ILE A 250 -24.78 -14.84 7.35
CA ILE A 250 -26.13 -14.32 7.17
C ILE A 250 -27.15 -15.45 7.04
N GLY A 251 -28.29 -15.27 7.72
CA GLY A 251 -29.44 -16.13 7.58
C GLY A 251 -30.18 -15.88 6.27
N PHE A 252 -31.00 -16.85 5.87
CA PHE A 252 -31.83 -16.73 4.66
C PHE A 252 -32.83 -15.57 4.80
N ASN A 253 -32.91 -14.69 3.79
CA ASN A 253 -33.64 -13.41 3.83
C ASN A 253 -33.08 -12.34 4.79
N GLY A 254 -31.85 -12.51 5.29
CA GLY A 254 -31.23 -11.53 6.16
C GLY A 254 -30.81 -10.23 5.45
N GLN A 255 -30.27 -9.28 6.20
CA GLN A 255 -29.79 -8.00 5.69
C GLN A 255 -28.35 -7.73 6.13
N ILE A 256 -27.47 -7.41 5.18
CA ILE A 256 -26.09 -6.98 5.44
C ILE A 256 -26.04 -5.47 5.20
N HIS A 257 -25.77 -4.70 6.25
CA HIS A 257 -25.67 -3.25 6.23
C HIS A 257 -24.20 -2.83 6.12
N CYS A 258 -23.76 -2.47 4.92
CA CYS A 258 -22.40 -2.04 4.62
C CYS A 258 -22.22 -0.56 5.00
N ILE A 259 -21.42 -0.29 6.03
CA ILE A 259 -21.24 1.05 6.60
C ILE A 259 -19.87 1.65 6.28
N GLY A 260 -18.79 0.85 6.40
CA GLY A 260 -17.42 1.35 6.32
C GLY A 260 -16.50 0.48 5.47
N HIS A 261 -15.37 1.07 5.06
CA HIS A 261 -14.28 0.44 4.32
C HIS A 261 -12.99 0.42 5.17
N ILE A 262 -13.09 0.06 6.46
CA ILE A 262 -11.94 0.18 7.39
C ILE A 262 -10.77 -0.69 6.93
N THR A 263 -11.02 -1.79 6.22
CA THR A 263 -9.98 -2.72 5.75
C THR A 263 -9.54 -2.49 4.31
N ASN A 264 -10.04 -1.48 3.59
CA ASN A 264 -9.65 -1.21 2.19
C ASN A 264 -8.83 0.10 2.09
N PRO A 265 -7.53 0.03 1.76
CA PRO A 265 -6.65 1.21 1.67
C PRO A 265 -6.82 2.05 0.39
N ASP A 266 -7.67 1.63 -0.56
CA ASP A 266 -7.97 2.36 -1.79
C ASP A 266 -9.47 2.73 -1.87
N PRO A 267 -9.86 3.95 -1.44
CA PRO A 267 -11.26 4.40 -1.47
C PRO A 267 -11.80 4.68 -2.87
N LEU A 268 -10.95 4.73 -3.90
CA LEU A 268 -11.31 5.20 -5.25
C LEU A 268 -11.07 4.16 -6.36
N GLY A 269 -10.59 2.96 -6.02
CA GLY A 269 -10.35 1.90 -7.00
C GLY A 269 -9.28 2.27 -8.03
N ALA A 270 -8.31 3.09 -7.63
CA ALA A 270 -7.16 3.44 -8.45
C ALA A 270 -6.14 2.28 -8.47
N GLY A 271 -6.53 1.15 -9.08
CA GLY A 271 -5.59 0.29 -9.81
C GLY A 271 -5.14 -1.04 -9.19
N LYS A 272 -5.88 -1.68 -8.27
CA LYS A 272 -5.63 -3.10 -7.90
C LYS A 272 -6.92 -3.92 -7.89
N ASP A 273 -6.86 -5.15 -8.41
CA ASP A 273 -7.94 -6.16 -8.49
C ASP A 273 -8.36 -6.67 -7.09
N PHE A 274 -8.76 -5.78 -6.17
CA PHE A 274 -9.44 -6.16 -4.92
C PHE A 274 -10.87 -6.56 -5.25
N ARG A 275 -11.03 -7.76 -5.83
CA ARG A 275 -12.34 -8.33 -6.07
C ARG A 275 -12.90 -8.82 -4.73
N GLY A 276 -13.89 -8.09 -4.24
CA GLY A 276 -14.77 -8.61 -3.20
C GLY A 276 -15.49 -9.87 -3.68
N PRO A 277 -16.21 -10.55 -2.78
CA PRO A 277 -16.98 -11.72 -3.15
C PRO A 277 -18.01 -11.37 -4.24
N ASP A 278 -18.46 -12.36 -5.01
CA ASP A 278 -19.57 -12.18 -5.96
C ASP A 278 -20.88 -11.92 -5.18
N ALA A 279 -21.03 -10.67 -4.75
CA ALA A 279 -22.13 -10.24 -3.90
C ALA A 279 -23.48 -10.41 -4.60
N ALA A 280 -23.52 -10.38 -5.94
CA ALA A 280 -24.75 -10.59 -6.69
C ALA A 280 -25.18 -12.06 -6.59
N PHE A 281 -24.26 -12.99 -6.82
CA PHE A 281 -24.54 -14.41 -6.66
C PHE A 281 -24.86 -14.78 -5.20
N LEU A 282 -24.07 -14.29 -4.23
CA LEU A 282 -24.27 -14.61 -2.81
C LEU A 282 -25.56 -14.01 -2.25
N ALA A 283 -25.94 -12.80 -2.67
CA ALA A 283 -27.23 -12.24 -2.30
C ALA A 283 -28.40 -13.05 -2.87
N LEU A 284 -28.25 -13.57 -4.09
CA LEU A 284 -29.23 -14.47 -4.71
C LEU A 284 -29.30 -15.82 -3.97
N ASP A 285 -28.17 -16.43 -3.62
CA ASP A 285 -28.12 -17.71 -2.91
C ASP A 285 -28.76 -17.62 -1.51
N ARG A 286 -28.48 -16.54 -0.78
CA ARG A 286 -29.00 -16.31 0.58
C ARG A 286 -30.37 -15.63 0.61
N LEU A 287 -30.90 -15.21 -0.54
CA LEU A 287 -32.04 -14.27 -0.65
C LEU A 287 -31.88 -13.02 0.24
N CYS A 288 -30.65 -12.59 0.52
CA CYS A 288 -30.40 -11.51 1.47
C CYS A 288 -30.32 -10.14 0.79
N VAL A 289 -30.56 -9.07 1.56
CA VAL A 289 -30.38 -7.69 1.11
C VAL A 289 -29.00 -7.20 1.50
N VAL A 290 -28.20 -6.73 0.54
CA VAL A 290 -26.96 -5.98 0.82
C VAL A 290 -27.22 -4.50 0.60
N ARG A 291 -27.05 -3.69 1.64
CA ARG A 291 -27.42 -2.28 1.65
C ARG A 291 -26.25 -1.42 2.10
N GLY A 292 -25.87 -0.43 1.30
CA GLY A 292 -25.01 0.66 1.74
C GLY A 292 -25.76 1.61 2.68
N VAL A 293 -25.14 1.99 3.80
CA VAL A 293 -25.72 2.91 4.78
C VAL A 293 -24.77 4.09 5.01
N VAL A 294 -25.30 5.30 4.88
CA VAL A 294 -24.61 6.56 5.18
C VAL A 294 -25.54 7.41 6.04
N VAL A 295 -25.36 7.34 7.36
CA VAL A 295 -26.13 8.09 8.37
C VAL A 295 -27.66 7.97 8.13
N GLY A 296 -28.48 8.73 8.86
CA GLY A 296 -29.94 8.75 8.75
C GLY A 296 -30.47 10.18 8.57
N SER A 297 -31.78 10.30 8.36
CA SER A 297 -32.45 11.60 8.25
C SER A 297 -32.62 12.29 9.60
N ARG A 298 -32.98 13.58 9.58
CA ARG A 298 -33.39 14.33 10.77
C ARG A 298 -34.57 13.68 11.50
N GLU A 299 -35.57 13.20 10.76
CA GLU A 299 -36.72 12.46 11.32
C GLU A 299 -36.25 11.23 12.09
N GLN A 300 -35.38 10.41 11.48
CA GLN A 300 -34.80 9.24 12.15
C GLN A 300 -33.97 9.62 13.38
N LEU A 301 -33.29 10.77 13.37
CA LEU A 301 -32.58 11.28 14.53
C LEU A 301 -33.53 11.65 15.67
N GLN A 302 -34.71 12.20 15.35
CA GLN A 302 -35.74 12.49 16.36
C GLN A 302 -36.32 11.19 16.93
N ASP A 303 -36.71 10.24 16.08
CA ASP A 303 -37.22 8.93 16.50
C ASP A 303 -36.21 8.19 17.40
N MET A 304 -34.93 8.24 17.03
CA MET A 304 -33.85 7.66 17.82
C MET A 304 -33.73 8.33 19.19
N LEU A 305 -33.79 9.66 19.26
CA LEU A 305 -33.69 10.39 20.53
C LEU A 305 -34.90 10.14 21.44
N GLU A 306 -36.11 10.01 20.89
CA GLU A 306 -37.30 9.61 21.65
C GLU A 306 -37.13 8.21 22.23
N CYS A 307 -36.60 7.27 21.44
CA CYS A 307 -36.28 5.91 21.91
C CYS A 307 -35.19 5.93 23.00
N PHE A 308 -34.15 6.73 22.82
CA PHE A 308 -33.05 6.86 23.77
C PHE A 308 -33.54 7.45 25.10
N GLU A 309 -34.40 8.46 25.05
CA GLU A 309 -35.04 9.05 26.23
C GLU A 309 -35.93 8.05 26.97
N ALA A 310 -36.75 7.29 26.25
CA ALA A 310 -37.62 6.27 26.85
C ALA A 310 -36.86 5.12 27.53
N ASN A 311 -35.64 4.84 27.10
CA ASN A 311 -34.80 3.73 27.58
C ASN A 311 -33.55 4.21 28.34
N GLU A 312 -33.41 5.52 28.57
CA GLU A 312 -32.22 6.17 29.13
C GLU A 312 -30.88 5.70 28.52
N ILE A 313 -30.83 5.48 27.21
CA ILE A 313 -29.63 5.00 26.52
C ILE A 313 -28.56 6.10 26.52
N ARG A 314 -27.36 5.76 27.01
CA ARG A 314 -26.20 6.67 27.07
C ARG A 314 -25.08 6.21 26.13
N PRO A 315 -24.40 7.14 25.43
CA PRO A 315 -23.24 6.82 24.62
C PRO A 315 -22.04 6.46 25.51
N VAL A 316 -21.16 5.60 24.99
CA VAL A 316 -19.92 5.25 25.67
C VAL A 316 -18.79 6.18 25.21
N ILE A 317 -18.37 7.08 26.10
CA ILE A 317 -17.27 8.01 25.84
C ILE A 317 -15.97 7.40 26.37
N ASP A 318 -14.98 7.24 25.48
CA ASP A 318 -13.64 6.78 25.86
C ASP A 318 -12.86 7.88 26.60
N ARG A 319 -12.76 9.07 26.00
CA ARG A 319 -12.02 10.20 26.55
C ARG A 319 -12.57 11.54 26.07
N VAL A 320 -12.53 12.53 26.96
CA VAL A 320 -12.84 13.93 26.66
C VAL A 320 -11.55 14.74 26.67
N PHE A 321 -11.42 15.65 25.71
CA PHE A 321 -10.29 16.57 25.53
C PHE A 321 -10.76 18.01 25.67
N SER A 322 -9.86 18.92 26.07
CA SER A 322 -10.16 20.34 26.02
C SER A 322 -10.22 20.82 24.56
N PHE A 323 -10.84 21.97 24.30
CA PHE A 323 -10.93 22.52 22.96
C PHE A 323 -9.53 22.81 22.37
N GLU A 324 -8.61 23.30 23.19
CA GLU A 324 -7.22 23.57 22.83
C GLU A 324 -6.43 22.32 22.43
N ASP A 325 -6.83 21.14 22.92
CA ASP A 325 -6.18 19.86 22.67
C ASP A 325 -6.74 19.15 21.43
N ALA A 326 -7.37 19.88 20.50
CA ALA A 326 -8.00 19.30 19.31
C ALA A 326 -7.05 18.37 18.53
N ARG A 327 -5.79 18.77 18.32
CA ARG A 327 -4.78 17.92 17.65
C ARG A 327 -4.55 16.61 18.40
N GLU A 328 -4.46 16.65 19.73
CA GLU A 328 -4.29 15.45 20.55
C GLU A 328 -5.52 14.53 20.47
N ALA A 329 -6.72 15.09 20.36
CA ALA A 329 -7.94 14.33 20.15
C ALA A 329 -7.93 13.60 18.79
N TYR A 330 -7.47 14.26 17.72
CA TYR A 330 -7.26 13.64 16.41
C TYR A 330 -6.19 12.55 16.47
N ASP A 331 -5.06 12.80 17.15
CA ASP A 331 -4.01 11.80 17.36
C ASP A 331 -4.51 10.62 18.19
N HIS A 332 -5.36 10.85 19.19
CA HIS A 332 -5.98 9.79 20.00
C HIS A 332 -6.97 8.97 19.18
N LEU A 333 -7.86 9.59 18.40
CA LEU A 333 -8.73 8.89 17.44
C LEU A 333 -7.90 8.03 16.47
N TRP A 334 -6.81 8.60 15.96
CA TRP A 334 -5.97 7.93 14.99
C TRP A 334 -5.08 6.85 15.60
N SER A 335 -4.70 6.95 16.88
CA SER A 335 -3.91 5.92 17.56
C SER A 335 -4.78 4.84 18.20
N SER A 336 -5.96 5.17 18.71
CA SER A 336 -6.95 4.22 19.28
C SER A 336 -7.50 3.23 18.25
N THR A 337 -7.41 3.60 16.97
CA THR A 337 -7.80 2.72 15.88
C THR A 337 -6.76 1.65 15.60
N HIS A 338 -5.49 1.81 15.98
CA HIS A 338 -4.42 0.81 15.86
C HIS A 338 -3.41 0.94 17.01
N THR A 339 -3.30 -0.07 17.87
CA THR A 339 -2.04 -0.34 18.59
C THR A 339 -0.87 -0.31 17.61
N GLY A 340 -0.12 0.80 17.56
CA GLY A 340 1.08 0.97 16.74
C GLY A 340 1.17 2.30 15.97
N LYS A 341 1.61 3.38 16.63
CA LYS A 341 2.00 4.67 16.00
C LYS A 341 3.01 4.53 14.85
N VAL A 342 3.81 3.47 14.84
CA VAL A 342 4.84 3.20 13.82
C VAL A 342 4.24 2.68 12.50
N ARG A 343 3.06 2.06 12.51
CA ARG A 343 2.47 1.45 11.31
C ARG A 343 1.91 2.46 10.31
N ARG A 344 1.46 3.65 10.72
CA ARG A 344 0.69 4.56 9.83
C ARG A 344 1.49 5.61 9.08
N GLN A 345 2.56 6.17 9.66
CA GLN A 345 3.49 6.99 8.87
C GLN A 345 4.27 6.12 7.88
N ALA A 346 4.59 4.88 8.29
CA ALA A 346 5.02 3.84 7.37
C ALA A 346 3.92 3.56 6.32
N MET A 347 2.64 3.32 6.68
CA MET A 347 1.55 3.04 5.71
C MET A 347 1.34 4.17 4.68
N ASN A 348 1.44 5.44 5.06
CA ASN A 348 1.27 6.56 4.12
C ASN A 348 2.49 6.73 3.20
N HIS A 349 3.70 6.44 3.67
CA HIS A 349 4.88 6.35 2.79
C HIS A 349 4.84 5.07 1.95
N TYR A 350 4.36 3.95 2.49
CA TYR A 350 4.08 2.67 1.81
C TYR A 350 3.10 2.85 0.65
N ILE A 351 1.96 3.49 0.89
CA ILE A 351 0.92 3.68 -0.13
C ILE A 351 1.36 4.68 -1.19
N ARG A 352 2.36 5.52 -0.93
CA ARG A 352 2.88 6.48 -1.90
C ARG A 352 4.15 6.00 -2.63
N VAL A 353 5.00 5.21 -1.97
CA VAL A 353 6.26 4.70 -2.52
C VAL A 353 6.11 3.26 -3.03
N LEU A 354 5.36 2.38 -2.34
CA LEU A 354 5.16 0.99 -2.80
C LEU A 354 4.03 0.85 -3.82
N SER A 355 3.02 1.73 -3.84
CA SER A 355 2.03 1.74 -4.93
C SER A 355 2.69 2.02 -6.28
N GLU A 356 3.73 2.86 -6.28
CA GLU A 356 4.55 3.16 -7.44
C GLU A 356 5.68 2.12 -7.63
N LEU A 357 6.22 1.52 -6.56
CA LEU A 357 7.50 0.82 -6.65
C LEU A 357 7.56 -0.61 -6.16
N LEU A 358 6.49 -1.25 -5.66
CA LEU A 358 6.46 -2.67 -5.26
C LEU A 358 5.06 -3.26 -5.47
N THR A 359 4.98 -4.28 -6.30
CA THR A 359 3.73 -4.83 -6.82
C THR A 359 2.73 -5.26 -5.75
N ILE A 360 1.45 -5.21 -6.14
CA ILE A 360 0.23 -5.76 -5.52
C ILE A 360 0.42 -7.02 -4.65
N ASN A 361 1.38 -7.88 -4.99
CA ASN A 361 1.50 -9.24 -4.45
C ASN A 361 2.01 -9.33 -3.01
N PHE A 362 2.81 -8.38 -2.51
CA PHE A 362 3.33 -8.47 -1.14
C PHE A 362 2.38 -7.93 -0.08
N LEU A 363 1.40 -7.10 -0.45
CA LEU A 363 0.54 -6.43 0.54
C LEU A 363 -0.40 -7.41 1.27
N PRO A 364 -1.09 -8.36 0.59
CA PRO A 364 -1.85 -9.40 1.27
C PRO A 364 -0.96 -10.31 2.14
N LEU A 365 0.19 -10.73 1.60
CA LEU A 365 1.19 -11.55 2.32
C LEU A 365 1.74 -10.83 3.57
N ALA A 366 1.90 -9.50 3.51
CA ALA A 366 2.41 -8.70 4.62
C ALA A 366 1.40 -8.55 5.77
N MET A 367 0.10 -8.62 5.48
CA MET A 367 -0.94 -8.58 6.52
C MET A 367 -0.90 -9.84 7.40
N GLU A 368 -0.42 -10.95 6.85
CA GLU A 368 -0.34 -12.26 7.51
C GLU A 368 1.07 -12.57 8.06
N SER A 369 2.10 -11.80 7.66
CA SER A 369 3.49 -12.01 8.06
C SER A 369 4.11 -10.78 8.72
N PRO A 370 4.35 -10.83 10.05
CA PRO A 370 5.07 -9.78 10.77
C PRO A 370 6.46 -9.47 10.20
N ALA A 371 7.17 -10.50 9.73
CA ALA A 371 8.50 -10.34 9.12
C ALA A 371 8.44 -9.54 7.82
N LEU A 372 7.46 -9.84 6.96
CA LEU A 372 7.26 -9.14 5.71
C LEU A 372 6.76 -7.70 5.93
N ALA A 373 5.86 -7.50 6.90
CA ALA A 373 5.43 -6.16 7.31
C ALA A 373 6.60 -5.32 7.82
N GLU A 374 7.43 -5.83 8.73
CA GLU A 374 8.58 -5.07 9.22
C GLU A 374 9.61 -4.84 8.09
N ALA A 375 9.85 -5.79 7.19
CA ALA A 375 10.75 -5.60 6.04
C ALA A 375 10.31 -4.44 5.13
N LEU A 376 9.01 -4.34 4.83
CA LEU A 376 8.48 -3.22 4.05
C LEU A 376 8.57 -1.88 4.82
N ILE A 377 8.54 -1.88 6.16
CA ILE A 377 8.83 -0.70 6.99
C ILE A 377 10.31 -0.32 6.87
N VAL A 378 11.22 -1.27 6.84
CA VAL A 378 12.65 -1.03 6.62
C VAL A 378 12.88 -0.33 5.29
N TYR A 379 12.31 -0.85 4.21
CA TYR A 379 12.42 -0.26 2.88
C TYR A 379 11.97 1.21 2.87
N SER A 380 10.79 1.47 3.43
CA SER A 380 10.19 2.81 3.49
C SER A 380 11.01 3.78 4.35
N SER A 381 11.35 3.38 5.57
CA SER A 381 12.11 4.22 6.51
C SER A 381 13.56 4.45 6.05
N GLY A 382 14.16 3.46 5.38
CA GLY A 382 15.46 3.58 4.71
C GLY A 382 15.44 4.65 3.62
N HIS A 383 14.42 4.65 2.77
CA HIS A 383 14.25 5.69 1.76
C HIS A 383 14.07 7.09 2.37
N MET A 384 13.21 7.22 3.40
CA MET A 384 13.02 8.49 4.09
C MET A 384 14.31 9.02 4.72
N SER A 385 15.14 8.15 5.30
CA SER A 385 16.40 8.55 5.95
C SER A 385 17.41 9.19 4.99
N HIS A 386 17.30 8.95 3.67
CA HIS A 386 18.13 9.63 2.67
C HIS A 386 17.70 11.07 2.42
N SER A 387 16.41 11.37 2.56
CA SER A 387 15.88 12.72 2.33
C SER A 387 15.84 13.55 3.61
N ASP A 388 15.71 12.90 4.77
CA ASP A 388 15.64 13.53 6.08
C ASP A 388 16.39 12.68 7.14
N PRO A 389 17.54 13.16 7.65
CA PRO A 389 18.35 12.46 8.64
C PRO A 389 17.63 12.12 9.95
N SER A 390 16.53 12.81 10.30
CA SER A 390 15.75 12.54 11.51
C SER A 390 15.14 11.12 11.53
N TYR A 391 14.99 10.49 10.36
CA TYR A 391 14.49 9.12 10.24
C TYR A 391 15.57 8.04 10.41
N THR A 392 16.85 8.41 10.58
CA THR A 392 17.95 7.44 10.67
C THR A 392 17.77 6.45 11.82
N THR A 393 17.45 6.94 13.04
CA THR A 393 17.22 6.08 14.20
C THR A 393 16.01 5.17 14.01
N VAL A 394 14.95 5.68 13.38
CA VAL A 394 13.73 4.91 13.07
C VAL A 394 14.02 3.81 12.07
N SER A 395 14.79 4.11 11.01
CA SER A 395 15.24 3.17 10.00
C SER A 395 16.06 2.03 10.61
N LEU A 396 17.04 2.35 11.46
CA LEU A 396 17.84 1.34 12.17
C LEU A 396 16.98 0.48 13.10
N ALA A 397 16.04 1.08 13.84
CA ALA A 397 15.15 0.36 14.73
C ALA A 397 14.20 -0.57 13.96
N ALA A 398 13.65 -0.12 12.82
CA ALA A 398 12.84 -0.94 11.93
C ALA A 398 13.64 -2.13 11.39
N ARG A 399 14.90 -1.89 11.02
CA ARG A 399 15.80 -2.93 10.52
C ARG A 399 16.08 -4.00 11.55
N SER A 400 16.32 -3.59 12.80
CA SER A 400 16.46 -4.54 13.91
C SER A 400 15.20 -5.38 14.09
N ARG A 401 14.01 -4.78 14.07
CA ARG A 401 12.75 -5.53 14.22
C ARG A 401 12.50 -6.50 13.07
N ALA A 402 12.70 -6.06 11.82
CA ALA A 402 12.52 -6.92 10.65
C ALA A 402 13.44 -8.14 10.69
N LEU A 403 14.70 -7.96 11.08
CA LEU A 403 15.65 -9.06 11.26
C LEU A 403 15.22 -10.01 12.38
N CYS A 404 14.74 -9.48 13.51
CA CYS A 404 14.23 -10.29 14.61
C CYS A 404 13.00 -11.12 14.19
N GLU A 405 12.02 -10.50 13.55
CA GLU A 405 10.80 -11.18 13.07
C GLU A 405 11.12 -12.22 11.99
N LEU A 406 12.02 -11.90 11.06
CA LEU A 406 12.48 -12.85 10.05
C LEU A 406 13.19 -14.04 10.71
N SER A 407 14.09 -13.80 11.67
CA SER A 407 14.77 -14.86 12.42
C SER A 407 13.79 -15.75 13.19
N MET A 408 12.80 -15.15 13.85
CA MET A 408 11.74 -15.87 14.56
C MET A 408 10.90 -16.72 13.60
N THR A 409 10.54 -16.16 12.45
CA THR A 409 9.76 -16.86 11.41
C THR A 409 10.52 -18.07 10.87
N ILE A 410 11.80 -17.91 10.54
CA ILE A 410 12.65 -18.98 10.00
C ILE A 410 12.90 -20.08 11.03
N SER A 411 12.89 -19.74 12.31
CA SER A 411 13.13 -20.68 13.42
C SER A 411 11.90 -21.51 13.80
N ARG A 412 10.72 -21.23 13.23
CA ARG A 412 9.50 -22.02 13.50
C ARG A 412 9.61 -23.42 12.86
N PRO A 413 9.11 -24.47 13.54
CA PRO A 413 9.15 -25.84 13.02
C PRO A 413 8.19 -26.07 11.85
N GLU A 414 7.13 -25.27 11.71
CA GLU A 414 6.17 -25.34 10.62
C GLU A 414 6.76 -24.77 9.31
N ARG A 415 6.88 -25.61 8.29
CA ARG A 415 7.42 -25.24 6.96
C ARG A 415 6.36 -25.39 5.87
N THR A 416 5.34 -24.54 5.90
CA THR A 416 4.40 -24.44 4.78
C THR A 416 5.00 -23.63 3.64
N ALA A 417 4.47 -23.82 2.43
CA ALA A 417 4.87 -23.02 1.26
C ALA A 417 4.65 -21.51 1.51
N SER A 418 3.51 -21.14 2.07
CA SER A 418 3.16 -19.75 2.43
C SER A 418 4.13 -19.11 3.44
N VAL A 419 4.56 -19.83 4.49
CA VAL A 419 5.58 -19.31 5.43
C VAL A 419 6.92 -19.10 4.74
N THR A 420 7.29 -20.00 3.82
CA THR A 420 8.53 -19.86 3.05
C THR A 420 8.45 -18.70 2.08
N GLU A 421 7.33 -18.53 1.38
CA GLU A 421 7.06 -17.42 0.46
C GLU A 421 7.11 -16.08 1.18
N THR A 422 6.44 -15.95 2.33
CA THR A 422 6.47 -14.70 3.12
C THR A 422 7.84 -14.37 3.71
N ALA A 423 8.59 -15.36 4.19
CA ALA A 423 9.96 -15.16 4.66
C ALA A 423 10.91 -14.76 3.51
N LEU A 424 10.77 -15.42 2.34
CA LEU A 424 11.55 -15.12 1.14
C LEU A 424 11.23 -13.72 0.61
N SER A 425 9.95 -13.34 0.61
CA SER A 425 9.48 -11.99 0.31
C SER A 425 10.15 -10.95 1.20
N ALA A 426 10.19 -11.19 2.51
CA ALA A 426 10.81 -10.29 3.48
C ALA A 426 12.32 -10.15 3.20
N CYS A 427 13.01 -11.25 2.88
CA CYS A 427 14.41 -11.23 2.47
C CYS A 427 14.64 -10.36 1.21
N LEU A 428 13.80 -10.49 0.19
CA LEU A 428 13.93 -9.72 -1.04
C LEU A 428 13.72 -8.23 -0.81
N ILE A 429 12.76 -7.85 0.04
CA ILE A 429 12.55 -6.43 0.38
C ILE A 429 13.70 -5.86 1.19
N LEU A 430 14.24 -6.61 2.16
CA LEU A 430 15.45 -6.20 2.89
C LEU A 430 16.62 -6.03 1.92
N LEU A 431 16.79 -6.96 0.99
CA LEU A 431 17.78 -6.88 -0.08
C LEU A 431 17.62 -5.59 -0.89
N THR A 432 16.42 -5.27 -1.39
CA THR A 432 16.17 -4.02 -2.14
C THR A 432 16.42 -2.80 -1.26
N SER A 433 16.12 -2.86 0.05
CA SER A 433 16.43 -1.76 0.98
C SER A 433 17.94 -1.52 1.10
N GLU A 434 18.77 -2.56 1.00
CA GLU A 434 20.23 -2.39 1.00
C GLU A 434 20.75 -1.76 -0.27
N VAL A 435 20.10 -2.00 -1.41
CA VAL A 435 20.40 -1.32 -2.67
C VAL A 435 20.20 0.19 -2.51
N CYS A 436 19.12 0.62 -1.85
CA CYS A 436 18.87 2.03 -1.58
C CYS A 436 20.01 2.66 -0.77
N LEU A 437 20.49 1.95 0.26
CA LEU A 437 21.55 2.38 1.17
C LEU A 437 22.98 2.22 0.61
N GLY A 438 23.15 1.54 -0.52
CA GLY A 438 24.45 1.20 -1.11
C GLY A 438 25.27 0.23 -0.24
N SER A 439 24.62 -0.67 0.53
CA SER A 439 25.31 -1.63 1.40
C SER A 439 25.48 -2.98 0.72
N HIS A 440 26.55 -3.16 -0.04
CA HIS A 440 26.82 -4.42 -0.77
C HIS A 440 26.90 -5.66 0.10
N GLN A 441 27.62 -5.59 1.23
CA GLN A 441 27.78 -6.76 2.09
C GLN A 441 26.43 -7.22 2.66
N SER A 442 25.60 -6.29 3.12
CA SER A 442 24.27 -6.59 3.64
C SER A 442 23.33 -7.09 2.53
N TRP A 443 23.38 -6.45 1.35
CA TRP A 443 22.64 -6.87 0.17
C TRP A 443 22.96 -8.34 -0.18
N TYR A 444 24.25 -8.69 -0.26
CA TYR A 444 24.69 -10.04 -0.59
C TYR A 444 24.29 -11.05 0.49
N ASN A 445 24.37 -10.68 1.77
CA ASN A 445 23.91 -11.54 2.86
C ASN A 445 22.41 -11.86 2.76
N HIS A 446 21.58 -10.86 2.42
CA HIS A 446 20.15 -11.08 2.19
C HIS A 446 19.87 -11.95 0.96
N LEU A 447 20.65 -11.77 -0.11
CA LEU A 447 20.57 -12.59 -1.32
C LEU A 447 20.92 -14.07 -1.02
N VAL A 448 21.97 -14.32 -0.24
CA VAL A 448 22.34 -15.67 0.22
C VAL A 448 21.25 -16.25 1.13
N GLY A 449 20.67 -15.45 2.01
CA GLY A 449 19.52 -15.85 2.83
C GLY A 449 18.32 -16.29 1.98
N ALA A 450 17.97 -15.50 0.97
CA ALA A 450 16.90 -15.81 0.02
C ALA A 450 17.17 -17.12 -0.74
N LYS A 451 18.42 -17.35 -1.20
CA LYS A 451 18.84 -18.62 -1.80
C LYS A 451 18.58 -19.81 -0.87
N HIS A 452 18.93 -19.70 0.41
CA HIS A 452 18.71 -20.78 1.37
C HIS A 452 17.23 -21.06 1.64
N LEU A 453 16.40 -20.01 1.66
CA LEU A 453 14.94 -20.15 1.78
C LEU A 453 14.34 -20.85 0.56
N ILE A 454 14.77 -20.47 -0.65
CA ILE A 454 14.38 -21.17 -1.89
C ILE A 454 14.74 -22.64 -1.80
N ALA A 455 15.98 -22.97 -1.39
CA ALA A 455 16.42 -24.37 -1.27
C ALA A 455 15.63 -25.17 -0.21
N CYS A 456 15.14 -24.50 0.83
CA CYS A 456 14.37 -25.11 1.91
C CYS A 456 12.85 -25.18 1.64
N ALA A 457 12.36 -24.58 0.56
CA ALA A 457 10.94 -24.57 0.22
C ALA A 457 10.41 -25.98 0.00
N GLN A 458 9.20 -26.24 0.50
CA GLN A 458 8.51 -27.52 0.39
C GLN A 458 7.03 -27.29 0.13
N SER A 459 6.45 -28.10 -0.75
CA SER A 459 5.02 -28.10 -1.05
C SER A 459 4.56 -29.50 -1.46
N GLN A 460 3.26 -29.77 -1.38
CA GLN A 460 2.67 -31.01 -1.88
C GLN A 460 1.98 -30.78 -3.21
N ALA A 461 2.31 -31.62 -4.21
CA ALA A 461 1.63 -31.67 -5.49
C ALA A 461 1.39 -33.13 -5.88
N ASP A 462 0.15 -33.45 -6.26
CA ASP A 462 -0.26 -34.79 -6.71
C ASP A 462 0.14 -35.95 -5.77
N GLY A 463 0.07 -35.71 -4.46
CA GLY A 463 0.44 -36.68 -3.42
C GLY A 463 1.96 -36.89 -3.24
N SER A 464 2.79 -36.10 -3.94
CA SER A 464 4.25 -36.12 -3.85
C SER A 464 4.80 -34.85 -3.20
N LEU A 465 5.90 -34.97 -2.46
CA LEU A 465 6.59 -33.85 -1.84
C LEU A 465 7.54 -33.21 -2.87
N VAL A 466 7.24 -31.97 -3.26
CA VAL A 466 8.07 -31.15 -4.13
C VAL A 466 8.92 -30.20 -3.29
N LYS A 467 10.18 -29.98 -3.68
CA LYS A 467 11.14 -29.18 -2.91
C LYS A 467 11.82 -28.11 -3.76
N GLY A 468 12.42 -27.13 -3.09
CA GLY A 468 13.24 -26.11 -3.75
C GLY A 468 12.40 -25.14 -4.59
N ALA A 469 13.01 -24.61 -5.65
CA ALA A 469 12.31 -23.75 -6.61
C ALA A 469 11.10 -24.42 -7.28
N GLN A 470 11.09 -25.75 -7.44
CA GLN A 470 9.91 -26.45 -7.95
C GLN A 470 8.69 -26.27 -7.05
N ALA A 471 8.87 -26.24 -5.72
CA ALA A 471 7.78 -26.03 -4.78
C ALA A 471 7.18 -24.63 -4.91
N LEU A 472 8.04 -23.60 -5.09
CA LEU A 472 7.62 -22.22 -5.28
C LEU A 472 6.94 -21.98 -6.63
N ARG A 473 7.27 -22.76 -7.67
CA ARG A 473 6.63 -22.61 -8.99
C ARG A 473 5.15 -22.98 -9.01
N LEU A 474 4.68 -23.71 -8.01
CA LEU A 474 3.28 -24.16 -7.91
C LEU A 474 2.30 -23.00 -7.66
N THR A 475 2.76 -21.90 -7.03
CA THR A 475 1.93 -20.74 -6.67
C THR A 475 2.25 -19.54 -7.57
N SER A 476 1.29 -18.65 -7.77
CA SER A 476 1.51 -17.38 -8.51
C SER A 476 2.57 -16.52 -7.83
N GLU A 477 2.52 -16.45 -6.51
CA GLU A 477 3.39 -15.66 -5.65
C GLU A 477 4.82 -16.20 -5.72
N GLY A 478 5.00 -17.51 -5.58
CA GLY A 478 6.30 -18.15 -5.65
C GLY A 478 6.96 -18.01 -7.03
N ARG A 479 6.19 -18.07 -8.13
CA ARG A 479 6.72 -17.79 -9.48
C ARG A 479 7.23 -16.36 -9.62
N TRP A 480 6.48 -15.38 -9.11
CA TRP A 480 6.90 -13.98 -9.11
C TRP A 480 8.16 -13.78 -8.24
N ILE A 481 8.17 -14.36 -7.04
CA ILE A 481 9.31 -14.27 -6.10
C ILE A 481 10.59 -14.83 -6.72
N LEU A 482 10.51 -15.95 -7.45
CA LEU A 482 11.65 -16.53 -8.15
C LEU A 482 12.19 -15.61 -9.25
N ARG A 483 11.32 -14.95 -10.01
CA ARG A 483 11.74 -13.96 -11.03
C ARG A 483 12.39 -12.72 -10.41
N ASN A 484 11.85 -12.23 -9.29
CA ASN A 484 12.43 -11.10 -8.58
C ASN A 484 13.79 -11.46 -7.95
N PHE A 485 13.91 -12.65 -7.36
CA PHE A 485 15.20 -13.18 -6.91
C PHE A 485 16.20 -13.26 -8.07
N ALA A 486 15.77 -13.72 -9.26
CA ALA A 486 16.65 -13.83 -10.42
C ALA A 486 17.22 -12.50 -10.89
N TYR A 487 16.43 -11.44 -10.82
CA TYR A 487 16.91 -10.11 -11.15
C TYR A 487 18.12 -9.74 -10.27
N HIS A 488 18.00 -9.91 -8.96
CA HIS A 488 19.08 -9.62 -8.03
C HIS A 488 20.26 -10.59 -8.13
N ASP A 489 19.98 -11.90 -8.28
CA ASP A 489 21.02 -12.93 -8.38
C ASP A 489 21.86 -12.78 -9.66
N ILE A 490 21.20 -12.65 -10.81
CA ILE A 490 21.86 -12.66 -12.11
C ILE A 490 22.49 -11.31 -12.44
N ILE A 491 21.78 -10.20 -12.25
CA ILE A 491 22.35 -8.87 -12.50
C ILE A 491 23.41 -8.55 -11.43
N GLY A 492 23.23 -9.04 -10.21
CA GLY A 492 24.23 -8.98 -9.16
C GLY A 492 25.51 -9.72 -9.56
N SER A 493 25.40 -10.90 -10.17
CA SER A 493 26.56 -11.67 -10.60
C SER A 493 27.34 -11.01 -11.74
N VAL A 494 26.68 -10.23 -12.61
CA VAL A 494 27.38 -9.36 -13.58
C VAL A 494 28.25 -8.34 -12.84
N THR A 495 27.68 -7.70 -11.83
CA THR A 495 28.37 -6.63 -11.11
C THR A 495 29.50 -7.13 -10.21
N LEU A 496 29.34 -8.33 -9.65
CA LEU A 496 30.36 -8.98 -8.81
C LEU A 496 31.42 -9.75 -9.61
N GLY A 497 31.22 -9.96 -10.92
CA GLY A 497 32.07 -10.84 -11.72
C GLY A 497 32.01 -12.30 -11.29
N THR A 498 30.88 -12.75 -10.73
CA THR A 498 30.68 -14.11 -10.20
C THR A 498 29.62 -14.89 -11.00
N LYS A 499 29.43 -16.17 -10.65
CA LYS A 499 28.26 -16.94 -11.11
C LYS A 499 27.03 -16.59 -10.27
N PRO A 500 25.80 -16.74 -10.82
CA PRO A 500 24.58 -16.73 -10.04
C PRO A 500 24.62 -17.78 -8.93
N LEU A 501 23.97 -17.51 -7.81
CA LEU A 501 23.94 -18.36 -6.62
C LEU A 501 23.15 -19.65 -6.84
N LEU A 502 22.14 -19.62 -7.71
CA LEU A 502 21.35 -20.77 -8.13
C LEU A 502 21.57 -21.09 -9.61
N PHE A 503 21.49 -22.38 -9.96
CA PHE A 503 21.52 -22.80 -11.36
C PHE A 503 20.27 -22.32 -12.08
N LEU A 504 20.38 -21.83 -13.32
CA LEU A 504 19.33 -21.05 -14.00
C LEU A 504 18.01 -21.80 -14.28
N ASP A 505 17.93 -23.10 -13.98
CA ASP A 505 16.75 -23.93 -14.21
C ASP A 505 15.57 -23.59 -13.28
N TYR A 506 15.80 -22.82 -12.19
CA TYR A 506 14.72 -22.38 -11.31
C TYR A 506 13.71 -21.44 -11.98
N LEU A 507 14.08 -20.81 -13.10
CA LEU A 507 13.17 -19.98 -13.92
C LEU A 507 12.45 -20.76 -15.02
N ARG A 508 12.68 -22.08 -15.15
CA ARG A 508 12.07 -22.87 -16.22
C ARG A 508 10.53 -22.79 -16.15
N ASP A 509 9.92 -22.61 -17.32
CA ASP A 509 8.46 -22.54 -17.52
C ASP A 509 7.76 -21.34 -16.88
N ILE A 510 8.50 -20.37 -16.33
CA ILE A 510 7.92 -19.20 -15.64
C ILE A 510 8.40 -17.86 -16.21
N THR A 511 9.08 -17.89 -17.37
CA THR A 511 9.65 -16.71 -18.04
C THR A 511 8.68 -15.99 -18.99
N HIS A 512 7.54 -16.62 -19.30
CA HIS A 512 6.52 -16.07 -20.20
C HIS A 512 5.50 -15.17 -19.49
N GLU A 513 5.51 -15.17 -18.16
CA GLU A 513 4.61 -14.34 -17.35
C GLU A 513 5.06 -12.88 -17.33
N PHE A 514 4.10 -11.96 -17.28
CA PHE A 514 4.38 -10.54 -17.13
C PHE A 514 4.87 -10.23 -15.70
N ASP A 515 6.05 -9.63 -15.62
CA ASP A 515 6.62 -9.04 -14.43
C ASP A 515 6.42 -7.52 -14.44
N THR A 516 6.18 -6.93 -13.27
CA THR A 516 5.89 -5.50 -13.17
C THR A 516 7.10 -4.59 -13.27
N TYR A 517 8.32 -5.13 -13.19
CA TYR A 517 9.56 -4.36 -13.43
C TYR A 517 10.21 -4.75 -14.74
N LEU A 518 10.33 -6.05 -14.98
CA LEU A 518 11.04 -6.58 -16.15
C LEU A 518 10.13 -6.82 -17.34
N GLY A 519 8.82 -6.63 -17.21
CA GLY A 519 7.86 -6.95 -18.26
C GLY A 519 7.97 -8.43 -18.64
N VAL A 520 8.41 -8.69 -19.87
CA VAL A 520 8.62 -10.04 -20.43
C VAL A 520 10.10 -10.42 -20.54
N ALA A 521 10.99 -9.70 -19.86
CA ALA A 521 12.44 -9.86 -19.96
C ALA A 521 13.02 -11.01 -19.10
N SER A 522 12.22 -11.78 -18.37
CA SER A 522 12.72 -12.84 -17.48
C SER A 522 13.52 -13.93 -18.22
N GLN A 523 13.17 -14.24 -19.47
CA GLN A 523 13.96 -15.16 -20.30
C GLN A 523 15.33 -14.58 -20.64
N ILE A 524 15.43 -13.25 -20.81
CA ILE A 524 16.69 -12.57 -21.12
C ILE A 524 17.64 -12.62 -19.92
N LEU A 525 17.12 -12.58 -18.69
CA LEU A 525 17.94 -12.81 -17.49
C LEU A 525 18.65 -14.16 -17.54
N ILE A 526 17.98 -15.23 -18.01
CA ILE A 526 18.64 -16.53 -18.17
C ILE A 526 19.85 -16.42 -19.11
N TYR A 527 19.71 -15.72 -20.24
CA TYR A 527 20.82 -15.52 -21.16
C TYR A 527 21.95 -14.71 -20.52
N ILE A 528 21.64 -13.62 -19.79
CA ILE A 528 22.64 -12.86 -19.03
C ILE A 528 23.39 -13.77 -18.04
N GLY A 529 22.65 -14.61 -17.31
CA GLY A 529 23.22 -15.61 -16.41
C GLY A 529 24.14 -16.60 -17.13
N GLN A 530 23.79 -17.05 -18.32
CA GLN A 530 24.67 -17.89 -19.15
C GLN A 530 25.95 -17.16 -19.52
N VAL A 531 25.87 -15.88 -19.92
CA VAL A 531 27.04 -15.04 -20.22
C VAL A 531 27.97 -14.91 -19.02
N THR A 532 27.45 -14.72 -17.81
CA THR A 532 28.27 -14.64 -16.59
C THR A 532 29.04 -15.95 -16.33
N CYS A 533 28.50 -17.09 -16.76
CA CYS A 533 29.13 -18.40 -16.60
C CYS A 533 30.22 -18.73 -17.64
N LEU A 534 30.34 -17.96 -18.74
CA LEU A 534 31.26 -18.27 -19.84
C LEU A 534 32.75 -18.18 -19.47
N ASP A 535 33.12 -17.30 -18.52
CA ASP A 535 34.52 -17.09 -18.11
C ASP A 535 34.97 -18.00 -16.97
N LEU A 536 34.01 -18.53 -16.19
CA LEU A 536 34.28 -19.15 -14.89
C LEU A 536 34.34 -20.69 -14.97
N SER A 537 34.79 -21.25 -16.09
CA SER A 537 34.99 -22.70 -16.26
C SER A 537 36.33 -23.06 -16.93
N THR A 538 37.44 -22.67 -16.31
CA THR A 538 38.68 -23.45 -16.41
C THR A 538 38.55 -24.70 -15.53
N THR A 539 37.74 -25.67 -15.95
CA THR A 539 37.88 -27.07 -15.46
C THR A 539 37.14 -28.15 -16.26
N TYR A 540 36.50 -27.83 -17.40
CA TYR A 540 36.00 -28.88 -18.29
C TYR A 540 36.44 -28.59 -19.73
N VAL A 541 37.62 -29.12 -20.07
CA VAL A 541 37.85 -29.67 -21.41
C VAL A 541 36.92 -30.86 -21.55
N GLU A 542 35.62 -30.61 -21.73
CA GLU A 542 34.76 -31.59 -22.38
C GLU A 542 35.29 -31.71 -23.81
N VAL A 543 35.70 -32.93 -24.12
CA VAL A 543 36.35 -33.32 -25.37
C VAL A 543 35.61 -32.74 -26.58
N GLY A 544 36.20 -31.74 -27.24
CA GLY A 544 35.86 -31.33 -28.61
C GLY A 544 35.01 -30.08 -28.84
N ILE A 545 34.61 -29.30 -27.82
CA ILE A 545 33.86 -28.04 -28.03
C ILE A 545 34.78 -26.82 -27.78
N HIS A 546 35.09 -26.07 -28.85
CA HIS A 546 35.85 -24.83 -28.75
C HIS A 546 35.08 -23.78 -27.91
N PRO A 547 35.72 -23.05 -26.98
CA PRO A 547 35.06 -22.05 -26.13
C PRO A 547 34.21 -21.04 -26.92
N SER A 548 34.70 -20.61 -28.08
CA SER A 548 33.98 -19.72 -29.00
C SER A 548 32.59 -20.22 -29.43
N ARG A 549 32.36 -21.53 -29.52
CA ARG A 549 31.04 -22.09 -29.87
C ARG A 549 29.99 -21.81 -28.79
N LYS A 550 30.37 -21.76 -27.51
CA LYS A 550 29.44 -21.44 -26.42
C LYS A 550 29.02 -19.97 -26.47
N TYR A 551 29.97 -19.07 -26.73
CA TYR A 551 29.68 -17.64 -26.94
C TYR A 551 28.71 -17.43 -28.11
N LEU A 552 28.98 -18.05 -29.26
CA LEU A 552 28.11 -17.94 -30.46
C LEU A 552 26.73 -18.59 -30.26
N SER A 553 26.65 -19.66 -29.46
CA SER A 553 25.36 -20.26 -29.09
C SER A 553 24.53 -19.30 -28.26
N VAL A 554 25.12 -18.67 -27.24
CA VAL A 554 24.42 -17.69 -26.39
C VAL A 554 24.06 -16.44 -27.19
N GLU A 555 24.94 -15.99 -28.10
CA GLU A 555 24.63 -14.92 -29.06
C GLU A 555 23.37 -15.26 -29.86
N HIS A 556 23.33 -16.44 -30.47
CA HIS A 556 22.18 -16.90 -31.24
C HIS A 556 20.89 -16.98 -30.40
N ASP A 557 20.96 -17.45 -29.16
CA ASP A 557 19.82 -17.53 -28.27
C ASP A 557 19.26 -16.14 -27.92
N ILE A 558 20.13 -15.17 -27.65
CA ILE A 558 19.73 -13.78 -27.41
C ILE A 558 19.15 -13.15 -28.68
N GLU A 559 19.79 -13.38 -29.83
CA GLU A 559 19.35 -12.82 -31.11
C GLU A 559 18.01 -13.38 -31.59
N SER A 560 17.79 -14.68 -31.40
CA SER A 560 16.57 -15.39 -31.81
C SER A 560 15.38 -15.18 -30.87
N TRP A 561 15.60 -14.65 -29.67
CA TRP A 561 14.53 -14.33 -28.73
C TRP A 561 13.51 -13.37 -29.35
N LYS A 562 12.23 -13.69 -29.15
CA LYS A 562 11.09 -12.88 -29.62
C LYS A 562 10.26 -12.42 -28.43
N CYS A 563 9.88 -11.15 -28.49
CA CYS A 563 8.92 -10.59 -27.54
C CYS A 563 7.56 -11.33 -27.69
N PRO A 564 6.94 -11.79 -26.59
CA PRO A 564 5.61 -12.40 -26.63
C PRO A 564 4.56 -11.51 -27.31
N ALA A 565 3.66 -12.13 -28.07
CA ALA A 565 2.58 -11.41 -28.75
C ALA A 565 1.62 -10.77 -27.72
N GLY A 566 1.14 -9.56 -28.01
CA GLY A 566 0.24 -8.82 -27.11
C GLY A 566 0.93 -8.08 -25.96
N THR A 567 2.27 -8.04 -25.93
CA THR A 567 3.04 -7.25 -24.97
C THR A 567 2.79 -5.74 -25.14
N PRO A 568 2.44 -4.99 -24.09
CA PRO A 568 2.36 -3.53 -24.14
C PRO A 568 3.67 -2.88 -24.60
N SER A 569 3.58 -1.78 -25.34
CA SER A 569 4.73 -1.11 -25.97
C SER A 569 5.86 -0.77 -24.99
N THR A 570 5.53 -0.27 -23.78
CA THR A 570 6.51 0.06 -22.75
C THR A 570 7.29 -1.19 -22.29
N PHE A 571 6.61 -2.32 -22.05
CA PHE A 571 7.27 -3.56 -21.63
C PHE A 571 8.06 -4.22 -22.76
N GLN A 572 7.59 -4.05 -24.00
CA GLN A 572 8.36 -4.45 -25.17
C GLN A 572 9.67 -3.65 -25.27
N ALA A 573 9.61 -2.33 -25.08
CA ALA A 573 10.78 -1.46 -25.08
C ALA A 573 11.79 -1.85 -23.98
N ILE A 574 11.32 -2.12 -22.75
CA ILE A 574 12.17 -2.63 -21.65
C ILE A 574 12.83 -3.96 -22.05
N ALA A 575 12.05 -4.92 -22.56
CA ALA A 575 12.60 -6.23 -22.92
C ALA A 575 13.65 -6.13 -24.03
N HIS A 576 13.44 -5.27 -25.04
CA HIS A 576 14.46 -5.01 -26.06
C HIS A 576 15.68 -4.29 -25.51
N ALA A 577 15.52 -3.38 -24.54
CA ALA A 577 16.64 -2.75 -23.84
C ALA A 577 17.48 -3.79 -23.06
N TYR A 578 16.84 -4.72 -22.34
CA TYR A 578 17.53 -5.83 -21.67
C TYR A 578 18.23 -6.78 -22.64
N ARG A 579 17.59 -7.10 -23.78
CA ARG A 579 18.19 -7.92 -24.84
C ARG A 579 19.45 -7.26 -25.39
N GLY A 580 19.37 -5.96 -25.68
CA GLY A 580 20.50 -5.17 -26.15
C GLY A 580 21.63 -5.11 -25.12
N ALA A 581 21.31 -4.90 -23.84
CA ALA A 581 22.28 -4.94 -22.75
C ALA A 581 22.96 -6.31 -22.59
N ALA A 582 22.22 -7.42 -22.78
CA ALA A 582 22.77 -8.77 -22.78
C ALA A 582 23.77 -8.99 -23.93
N LEU A 583 23.45 -8.50 -25.14
CA LEU A 583 24.36 -8.52 -26.28
C LEU A 583 25.60 -7.68 -26.02
N ILE A 584 25.45 -6.46 -25.49
CA ILE A 584 26.58 -5.59 -25.12
C ILE A 584 27.50 -6.31 -24.13
N TYR A 585 26.94 -6.92 -23.08
CA TYR A 585 27.72 -7.66 -22.09
C TYR A 585 28.47 -8.85 -22.70
N LEU A 586 27.79 -9.65 -23.54
CA LEU A 586 28.40 -10.77 -24.27
C LEU A 586 29.54 -10.30 -25.18
N TYR A 587 29.29 -9.28 -25.99
CA TYR A 587 30.25 -8.75 -26.95
C TYR A 587 31.48 -8.16 -26.28
N ARG A 588 31.32 -7.56 -25.11
CA ARG A 588 32.46 -7.09 -24.31
C ARG A 588 33.33 -8.22 -23.82
N LYS A 589 32.76 -9.32 -23.33
CA LYS A 589 33.54 -10.51 -22.98
C LYS A 589 34.26 -11.09 -24.19
N MET A 590 33.57 -11.22 -25.32
CA MET A 590 34.17 -11.69 -26.57
C MET A 590 35.32 -10.78 -27.04
N ARG A 591 35.14 -9.45 -26.92
CA ARG A 591 36.18 -8.45 -27.24
C ARG A 591 37.41 -8.63 -26.36
N ARG A 592 37.25 -8.76 -25.03
CA ARG A 592 38.39 -9.00 -24.12
C ARG A 592 39.14 -10.29 -24.44
N HIS A 593 38.42 -11.36 -24.77
CA HIS A 593 39.06 -12.62 -25.20
C HIS A 593 39.82 -12.47 -26.52
N LEU A 594 39.28 -11.71 -27.48
CA LEU A 594 39.96 -11.41 -28.75
C LEU A 594 41.21 -10.53 -28.57
N GLU A 595 41.18 -9.59 -27.62
CA GLU A 595 42.31 -8.75 -27.24
C GLU A 595 43.40 -9.56 -26.53
N ALA A 596 43.02 -10.57 -25.74
CA ALA A 596 43.95 -11.46 -25.03
C ALA A 596 44.53 -12.57 -25.94
N ASP A 597 43.71 -13.18 -26.80
CA ASP A 597 44.11 -14.17 -27.80
C ASP A 597 43.31 -14.02 -29.10
N THR A 598 43.96 -13.43 -30.10
CA THR A 598 43.37 -13.15 -31.41
C THR A 598 42.90 -14.41 -32.12
N ASN A 599 43.45 -15.59 -31.82
CA ASN A 599 43.09 -16.85 -32.48
C ASN A 599 41.80 -17.48 -31.96
N THR A 600 41.30 -17.08 -30.80
CA THR A 600 40.16 -17.74 -30.13
C THR A 600 38.86 -17.71 -30.96
N PHE A 601 38.61 -16.65 -31.74
CA PHE A 601 37.40 -16.52 -32.57
C PHE A 601 37.65 -16.46 -34.08
N LEU A 602 38.91 -16.44 -34.51
CA LEU A 602 39.29 -16.41 -35.94
C LEU A 602 38.77 -17.64 -36.69
N ALA A 603 38.78 -18.83 -36.06
CA ALA A 603 38.25 -20.07 -36.64
C ALA A 603 36.72 -20.04 -36.88
N CYS A 604 36.01 -19.08 -36.28
CA CYS A 604 34.57 -18.86 -36.46
C CYS A 604 34.27 -17.59 -37.29
N GLY A 605 35.27 -17.01 -37.95
CA GLY A 605 35.09 -15.86 -38.85
C GLY A 605 34.79 -14.52 -38.15
N THR A 606 34.99 -14.43 -36.83
CA THR A 606 34.70 -13.21 -36.06
C THR A 606 35.99 -12.45 -35.78
N SER A 607 36.13 -11.25 -36.36
CA SER A 607 37.27 -10.35 -36.16
C SER A 607 36.97 -9.26 -35.12
N LEU A 608 38.00 -8.59 -34.59
CA LEU A 608 37.84 -7.45 -33.68
C LEU A 608 37.00 -6.32 -34.30
N ASN A 609 37.19 -6.05 -35.60
CA ASN A 609 36.38 -5.06 -36.33
C ASN A 609 34.90 -5.48 -36.43
N THR A 610 34.64 -6.76 -36.69
CA THR A 610 33.28 -7.30 -36.71
C THR A 610 32.62 -7.18 -35.34
N MET A 611 33.35 -7.47 -34.27
CA MET A 611 32.85 -7.33 -32.90
C MET A 611 32.55 -5.90 -32.51
N ASN A 612 33.41 -4.94 -32.86
CA ASN A 612 33.16 -3.53 -32.62
C ASN A 612 31.91 -3.06 -33.39
N GLY A 613 31.73 -3.49 -34.64
CA GLY A 613 30.51 -3.21 -35.41
C GLY A 613 29.24 -3.77 -34.75
N LYS A 614 29.28 -5.02 -34.29
CA LYS A 614 28.16 -5.64 -33.54
C LYS A 614 27.87 -4.88 -32.24
N LEU A 615 28.91 -4.45 -31.52
CA LEU A 615 28.79 -3.68 -30.28
C LEU A 615 28.15 -2.32 -30.50
N HIS A 616 28.58 -1.56 -31.51
CA HIS A 616 27.96 -0.28 -31.87
C HIS A 616 26.49 -0.44 -32.24
N MET A 617 26.16 -1.44 -33.05
CA MET A 617 24.77 -1.73 -33.41
C MET A 617 23.93 -2.12 -32.19
N ALA A 618 24.49 -2.88 -31.25
CA ALA A 618 23.81 -3.21 -30.00
C ALA A 618 23.59 -1.97 -29.12
N VAL A 619 24.57 -1.06 -29.04
CA VAL A 619 24.45 0.23 -28.34
C VAL A 619 23.31 1.07 -28.92
N ASP A 620 23.31 1.27 -30.25
CA ASP A 620 22.30 2.10 -30.92
C ASP A 620 20.88 1.53 -30.75
N ASN A 621 20.71 0.22 -30.95
CA ASN A 621 19.42 -0.44 -30.76
C ASN A 621 18.93 -0.39 -29.31
N THR A 622 19.85 -0.43 -28.34
CA THR A 622 19.50 -0.35 -26.92
C THR A 622 19.08 1.07 -26.54
N LEU A 623 19.79 2.09 -27.04
CA LEU A 623 19.42 3.50 -26.84
C LEU A 623 18.05 3.80 -27.44
N ASP A 624 17.78 3.33 -28.66
CA ASP A 624 16.47 3.47 -29.31
C ASP A 624 15.37 2.81 -28.46
N SER A 625 15.59 1.59 -27.99
CA SER A 625 14.65 0.88 -27.12
C SER A 625 14.40 1.65 -25.80
N ILE A 626 15.44 2.19 -25.17
CA ILE A 626 15.32 3.01 -23.96
C ILE A 626 14.56 4.31 -24.24
N GLY A 627 14.75 4.93 -25.41
CA GLY A 627 14.03 6.13 -25.84
C GLY A 627 12.51 5.94 -25.93
N HIS A 628 12.05 4.71 -26.18
CA HIS A 628 10.63 4.37 -26.19
C HIS A 628 10.04 4.10 -24.80
N VAL A 629 10.86 4.02 -23.74
CA VAL A 629 10.38 3.93 -22.35
C VAL A 629 10.11 5.33 -21.82
N PRO A 630 8.86 5.66 -21.44
CA PRO A 630 8.51 7.01 -20.99
C PRO A 630 9.34 7.46 -19.79
N GLU A 631 9.79 8.72 -19.81
CA GLU A 631 10.47 9.34 -18.67
C GLU A 631 9.51 9.57 -17.51
N ASN A 632 10.03 9.50 -16.28
CA ASN A 632 9.25 9.66 -15.04
C ASN A 632 8.18 8.59 -14.80
N ASP A 633 8.07 7.57 -15.65
CA ASP A 633 7.22 6.41 -15.44
C ASP A 633 7.83 5.44 -14.40
N VAL A 634 7.04 4.50 -13.88
CA VAL A 634 7.51 3.46 -12.96
C VAL A 634 8.49 2.51 -13.65
N SER A 635 8.27 2.22 -14.93
CA SER A 635 9.07 1.31 -15.76
C SER A 635 10.54 1.72 -15.89
N GLU A 636 10.84 3.01 -15.78
CA GLU A 636 12.20 3.56 -15.81
C GLU A 636 13.09 2.97 -14.70
N SER A 637 12.49 2.50 -13.60
CA SER A 637 13.19 1.87 -12.48
C SER A 637 13.96 0.60 -12.83
N SER A 638 13.59 -0.06 -13.93
CA SER A 638 14.24 -1.27 -14.41
C SER A 638 15.44 -0.98 -15.34
N LEU A 639 15.68 0.28 -15.70
CA LEU A 639 16.63 0.62 -16.77
C LEU A 639 18.07 0.81 -16.30
N LEU A 640 18.37 0.73 -15.00
CA LEU A 640 19.73 0.95 -14.49
C LEU A 640 20.77 0.05 -15.18
N PHE A 641 20.49 -1.26 -15.26
CA PHE A 641 21.38 -2.20 -15.92
C PHE A 641 21.56 -1.91 -17.42
N PRO A 642 20.49 -1.79 -18.24
CA PRO A 642 20.65 -1.40 -19.65
C PRO A 642 21.37 -0.06 -19.87
N LEU A 643 21.00 0.97 -19.10
CA LEU A 643 21.62 2.30 -19.18
C LEU A 643 23.12 2.24 -18.85
N PHE A 644 23.50 1.47 -17.82
CA PHE A 644 24.90 1.34 -17.44
C PHE A 644 25.72 0.57 -18.47
N LEU A 645 25.19 -0.55 -18.99
CA LEU A 645 25.88 -1.36 -19.99
C LEU A 645 26.13 -0.57 -21.28
N VAL A 646 25.10 0.17 -21.73
CA VAL A 646 25.20 1.08 -22.87
C VAL A 646 26.15 2.24 -22.58
N GLY A 647 25.97 2.90 -21.43
CA GLY A 647 26.83 4.01 -20.98
C GLY A 647 28.31 3.62 -20.94
N GLY A 648 28.60 2.37 -20.60
CA GLY A 648 29.94 1.81 -20.61
C GLY A 648 30.56 1.66 -22.01
N GLU A 649 29.81 1.83 -23.09
CA GLU A 649 30.27 1.64 -24.48
C GLU A 649 29.94 2.81 -25.42
N VAL A 650 29.15 3.81 -24.99
CA VAL A 650 28.92 5.03 -25.79
C VAL A 650 30.21 5.82 -26.01
N GLU A 651 30.35 6.35 -27.22
CA GLU A 651 31.51 7.18 -27.63
C GLU A 651 31.09 8.58 -28.06
N ARG A 652 29.85 8.74 -28.54
CA ARG A 652 29.32 10.03 -28.99
C ARG A 652 28.80 10.84 -27.81
N THR A 653 29.09 12.14 -27.81
CA THR A 653 28.68 13.07 -26.75
C THR A 653 27.16 13.12 -26.56
N ASP A 654 26.38 13.09 -27.63
CA ASP A 654 24.91 13.10 -27.55
C ASP A 654 24.35 11.83 -26.90
N HIS A 655 24.97 10.67 -27.14
CA HIS A 655 24.60 9.42 -26.48
C HIS A 655 25.00 9.43 -24.99
N MET A 656 26.16 10.01 -24.63
CA MET A 656 26.57 10.21 -23.24
C MET A 656 25.58 11.12 -22.50
N GLU A 657 25.18 12.22 -23.12
CA GLU A 657 24.18 13.15 -22.59
C GLU A 657 22.82 12.48 -22.39
N PHE A 658 22.39 11.63 -23.33
CA PHE A 658 21.16 10.86 -23.19
C PHE A 658 21.21 9.92 -21.98
N VAL A 659 22.28 9.11 -21.85
CA VAL A 659 22.43 8.19 -20.70
C VAL A 659 22.48 8.97 -19.38
N ARG A 660 23.25 10.06 -19.33
CA ARG A 660 23.35 10.96 -18.17
C ARG A 660 21.97 11.50 -17.79
N ALA A 661 21.21 12.01 -18.75
CA ALA A 661 19.88 12.58 -18.49
C ALA A 661 18.93 11.53 -17.89
N ARG A 662 18.88 10.32 -18.47
CA ARG A 662 18.00 9.24 -17.98
C ARG A 662 18.39 8.74 -16.58
N LEU A 663 19.69 8.59 -16.31
CA LEU A 663 20.17 8.24 -14.96
C LEU A 663 19.88 9.36 -13.95
N GLN A 664 20.03 10.62 -14.35
CA GLN A 664 19.75 11.77 -13.47
C GLN A 664 18.26 11.90 -13.15
N VAL A 665 17.36 11.66 -14.11
CA VAL A 665 15.91 11.59 -13.88
C VAL A 665 15.60 10.49 -12.86
N SER A 666 16.14 9.29 -13.08
CA SER A 666 15.97 8.15 -12.17
C SER A 666 16.49 8.46 -10.76
N TYR A 667 17.68 9.06 -10.64
CA TYR A 667 18.26 9.44 -9.36
C TYR A 667 17.48 10.55 -8.66
N ASN A 668 17.02 11.56 -9.40
CA ASN A 668 16.24 12.66 -8.82
C ASN A 668 14.93 12.16 -8.21
N LYS A 669 14.29 11.18 -8.85
CA LYS A 669 13.07 10.55 -8.36
C LYS A 669 13.32 9.61 -7.18
N ARG A 670 14.39 8.81 -7.21
CA ARG A 670 14.58 7.65 -6.32
C ARG A 670 15.62 7.84 -5.23
N LYS A 671 16.60 8.71 -5.44
CA LYS A 671 17.72 8.94 -4.51
C LYS A 671 18.49 7.67 -4.12
N PHE A 672 18.42 6.59 -4.92
CA PHE A 672 19.15 5.36 -4.62
C PHE A 672 20.64 5.53 -4.90
N ARG A 673 21.48 5.05 -3.99
CA ARG A 673 22.94 5.18 -4.11
C ARG A 673 23.54 4.38 -5.26
N ASN A 674 22.93 3.27 -5.65
CA ASN A 674 23.39 2.48 -6.80
C ASN A 674 23.30 3.28 -8.12
N ILE A 675 22.27 4.12 -8.29
CA ILE A 675 22.11 4.97 -9.48
C ILE A 675 23.15 6.09 -9.49
N SER A 676 23.39 6.76 -8.35
CA SER A 676 24.46 7.78 -8.29
C SER A 676 25.84 7.16 -8.52
N ARG A 677 26.10 6.00 -7.92
CA ARG A 677 27.38 5.29 -8.11
C ARG A 677 27.57 4.85 -9.55
N ALA A 678 26.52 4.35 -10.21
CA ALA A 678 26.57 4.03 -11.64
C ALA A 678 26.91 5.26 -12.49
N LEU A 679 26.30 6.41 -12.20
CA LEU A 679 26.60 7.67 -12.90
C LEU A 679 28.04 8.11 -12.67
N GLU A 680 28.54 8.07 -11.43
CA GLU A 680 29.94 8.41 -11.09
C GLU A 680 30.94 7.56 -11.87
N VAL A 681 30.73 6.24 -11.90
CA VAL A 681 31.61 5.31 -12.63
C VAL A 681 31.60 5.60 -14.13
N LEU A 682 30.43 5.96 -14.70
CA LEU A 682 30.34 6.32 -16.11
C LEU A 682 31.02 7.65 -16.42
N GLU A 683 30.85 8.69 -15.58
CA GLU A 683 31.53 9.97 -15.77
C GLU A 683 33.05 9.81 -15.71
N GLU A 684 33.54 9.05 -14.73
CA GLU A 684 34.97 8.76 -14.61
C GLU A 684 35.48 7.98 -15.84
N LEU A 685 34.73 6.98 -16.29
CA LEU A 685 35.06 6.21 -17.50
C LEU A 685 35.09 7.11 -18.74
N TRP A 686 34.11 7.99 -18.94
CA TRP A 686 34.05 8.88 -20.10
C TRP A 686 35.22 9.87 -20.13
N VAL A 687 35.58 10.44 -18.98
CA VAL A 687 36.76 11.30 -18.84
C VAL A 687 38.04 10.51 -19.11
N TYR A 688 38.15 9.31 -18.54
CA TYR A 688 39.35 8.49 -18.68
C TYR A 688 39.57 8.04 -20.13
N ARG A 689 38.49 7.72 -20.86
CA ARG A 689 38.53 7.43 -22.31
C ARG A 689 38.97 8.63 -23.13
N GLN A 690 38.40 9.82 -22.88
CA GLN A 690 38.81 11.04 -23.56
C GLN A 690 40.31 11.35 -23.38
N ILE A 691 40.85 11.12 -22.17
CA ILE A 691 42.28 11.31 -21.89
C ILE A 691 43.12 10.26 -22.61
N ARG A 692 42.70 8.99 -22.62
CA ARG A 692 43.43 7.88 -23.26
C ARG A 692 43.43 7.97 -24.79
N ASP A 693 42.36 8.46 -25.40
CA ASP A 693 42.30 8.73 -26.84
C ASP A 693 43.37 9.76 -27.27
N VAL A 694 43.76 10.67 -26.36
CA VAL A 694 44.82 11.66 -26.58
C VAL A 694 46.22 11.09 -26.30
N LEU A 695 46.37 10.25 -25.27
CA LEU A 695 47.68 9.77 -24.80
C LEU A 695 48.13 8.43 -25.42
N GLY A 696 47.22 7.68 -26.04
CA GLY A 696 47.45 6.33 -26.54
C GLY A 696 47.45 5.27 -25.43
N GLY A 697 46.76 4.14 -25.66
CA GLY A 697 46.70 3.02 -24.72
C GLY A 697 45.52 2.08 -24.98
N ASN A 698 45.41 1.01 -24.18
CA ASN A 698 44.24 0.12 -24.22
C ASN A 698 42.98 0.89 -23.81
N ARG A 699 41.86 0.58 -24.46
CA ARG A 699 40.56 1.20 -24.16
C ARG A 699 40.13 0.79 -22.74
N PRO A 700 39.99 1.75 -21.81
CA PRO A 700 39.61 1.44 -20.45
C PRO A 700 38.16 0.96 -20.36
N ASP A 701 37.92 0.06 -19.41
CA ASP A 701 36.65 -0.55 -19.07
C ASP A 701 36.14 0.00 -17.71
N TRP A 702 34.84 -0.06 -17.44
CA TRP A 702 34.32 0.32 -16.12
C TRP A 702 34.83 -0.62 -15.02
N GLU A 703 35.20 -1.86 -15.33
CA GLU A 703 35.83 -2.76 -14.36
C GLU A 703 37.16 -2.19 -13.85
N ASP A 704 37.94 -1.52 -14.71
CA ASP A 704 39.19 -0.86 -14.30
C ASP A 704 38.89 0.27 -13.28
N ILE A 705 37.80 1.01 -13.49
CA ILE A 705 37.35 2.06 -12.57
C ILE A 705 36.94 1.45 -11.22
N LEU A 706 36.20 0.33 -11.24
CA LEU A 706 35.81 -0.36 -10.01
C LEU A 706 37.00 -0.99 -9.28
N GLU A 707 38.01 -1.52 -9.97
CA GLU A 707 39.21 -2.07 -9.33
C GLU A 707 40.06 -0.99 -8.66
N SER A 708 40.09 0.21 -9.24
CA SER A 708 40.80 1.37 -8.68
C SER A 708 40.03 2.08 -7.55
N SER A 709 38.74 1.81 -7.41
CA SER A 709 37.87 2.37 -6.38
C SER A 709 37.61 1.35 -5.26
N SER A 710 37.63 1.79 -4.00
CA SER A 710 37.20 0.94 -2.88
C SER A 710 35.67 0.82 -2.77
N GLU A 711 34.91 1.55 -3.59
CA GLU A 711 33.45 1.57 -3.55
C GLU A 711 32.82 0.68 -4.62
N PRO A 712 32.07 -0.35 -4.20
CA PRO A 712 31.50 -1.33 -5.13
C PRO A 712 30.25 -0.78 -5.86
N LEU A 713 29.85 -1.42 -6.96
CA LEU A 713 28.67 -1.07 -7.78
C LEU A 713 27.59 -2.17 -7.69
N LEU A 714 26.31 -1.82 -7.69
CA LEU A 714 25.21 -2.78 -7.88
C LEU A 714 24.35 -2.29 -9.05
N LEU A 715 24.07 -3.17 -10.01
CA LEU A 715 23.19 -2.84 -11.15
C LEU A 715 21.77 -3.36 -10.99
N THR A 716 21.48 -3.98 -9.83
CA THR A 716 20.17 -4.52 -9.45
C THR A 716 19.30 -3.49 -8.75
#